data_AF-A0AAV9IGA8-F1
#
_entry.id   AF-A0AAV9IGA8-F1
#
_cell.length_a   1.000
_cell.length_b   1.000
_cell.length_c   1.000
_cell.angle_alpha   90.00
_cell.angle_beta   90.00
_cell.angle_gamma   90.00
#
_symmetry.space_group_name_H-M   'P 1'
#
loop_
_entity.id
_entity.type
_entity.pdbx_description
1 polymer ?
#
loop_
_entity_poly.entity_id
_entity_poly.type
_entity_poly.pdbx_seq_one_letter_code
_entity_poly.pdbx_strand_id
1 'polypeptide(L)'
;MVVLSGVQVAFPFAPYPSQIDYMEKVIQALQTGQHALLESPTGTGKTLCLLCSTLAWRQSFIAKCQLDASLSKRQSTAQNYVDTSVFQGLQENLSRAAGNTSINPVTDDSLQSGDALTVDELFRSVGGNDNSNNNNNSGGGIRPIPRIIFTSRTHSQLAQAIGQLKKTVYRPRTIILGSREQLCIHPQVSQARGSEQNRLCRSLCESKGCKYRNNLKHSNLHEKVEKEILDLEDLVLLGKKEQVCPYYLSKEMEPSSEIIFLPYNYLVDPHLKESLHFDFSNDIILFDEAHHIEDIAASCASFTLSVHLWSACIHQLQRVFQSMRNTEMKEENSQHSSKDSVSLLLALFRALFNEWNHLLEESSNEEELVREPSFLFQLLSKVNVTSKTVDKLLSKIDQLFGENQHPLHSPSTNDALEGSPNHYSNDAIFTFQRYMRLLFQLSEEQANLSYVVCIYREGKSRGTTLSCWCFDPSLVMKQLVKGIRCLILTSGTLGPLPFLESELQLPFPIQLENRHIIDANQLLVGTIQAGPSGQVLNSNWRNRNSTAYKRELGRCIYNFSLVIPGGILVFFPSYQVMMDCVEYWKTCGMQSDGRGTDTTITTIWDSIGRRKFLVVESKEENDFHETFRLYQQQMDNRACGGGILFGVCRGRMSEGIDFSDDYARAVVMVGIPFPPLHERKVRMKQHYLSHVKKDNALAQRWYRLEAIRAVNQAIGRVIRHEKDFGAIILCDERFCSMSHQLSRWIQPFVRHYSFGQLQSNLHQFFKRRVSGGKKRSEQGEVLSSSSPKKTPKLSAGDEAYLFQAMGMEPISKSSHGNGD
;
A
#
# COMPACT_ATOMS: atom_id res chain seq x y z
N MET A 1 23.22 -9.43 17.23
CA MET A 1 22.94 -8.08 17.76
C MET A 1 23.79 -7.08 17.00
N VAL A 2 23.23 -5.95 16.59
CA VAL A 2 23.94 -4.82 15.98
C VAL A 2 23.51 -3.54 16.67
N VAL A 3 24.44 -2.63 16.97
CA VAL A 3 24.13 -1.34 17.62
C VAL A 3 24.06 -0.26 16.56
N LEU A 4 22.91 0.40 16.44
CA LEU A 4 22.64 1.44 15.43
C LEU A 4 22.06 2.66 16.14
N SER A 5 22.71 3.82 16.02
CA SER A 5 22.27 5.08 16.65
C SER A 5 21.90 4.95 18.15
N GLY A 6 22.67 4.15 18.89
CA GLY A 6 22.44 3.87 20.33
C GLY A 6 21.35 2.83 20.64
N VAL A 7 20.72 2.24 19.64
CA VAL A 7 19.69 1.19 19.78
C VAL A 7 20.31 -0.17 19.49
N GLN A 8 20.07 -1.14 20.38
CA GLN A 8 20.49 -2.53 20.18
C GLN A 8 19.44 -3.29 19.35
N VAL A 9 19.79 -3.63 18.10
CA VAL A 9 18.91 -4.37 17.19
C VAL A 9 19.26 -5.86 17.16
N ALA A 10 18.30 -6.68 17.54
CA ALA A 10 18.36 -8.13 17.47
C ALA A 10 17.94 -8.63 16.08
N PHE A 11 18.83 -8.42 15.10
CA PHE A 11 18.62 -8.93 13.75
C PHE A 11 18.93 -10.44 13.68
N PRO A 12 18.12 -11.26 12.97
CA PRO A 12 18.22 -12.73 13.02
C PRO A 12 19.45 -13.31 12.32
N PHE A 13 20.18 -12.51 11.54
CA PHE A 13 21.44 -12.88 10.89
C PHE A 13 22.39 -11.68 10.84
N ALA A 14 23.58 -11.83 10.26
CA ALA A 14 24.49 -10.71 10.05
C ALA A 14 23.92 -9.79 8.94
N PRO A 15 23.54 -8.53 9.24
CA PRO A 15 22.92 -7.66 8.26
C PRO A 15 23.91 -7.21 7.18
N TYR A 16 23.41 -7.05 5.96
CA TYR A 16 24.18 -6.44 4.87
C TYR A 16 24.36 -4.93 5.08
N PRO A 17 25.36 -4.28 4.45
CA PRO A 17 25.54 -2.83 4.54
C PRO A 17 24.27 -2.03 4.20
N SER A 18 23.58 -2.39 3.12
CA SER A 18 22.31 -1.73 2.75
C SER A 18 21.20 -1.93 3.77
N GLN A 19 21.21 -3.03 4.52
CA GLN A 19 20.25 -3.28 5.60
C GLN A 19 20.59 -2.44 6.84
N ILE A 20 21.87 -2.25 7.12
CA ILE A 20 22.36 -1.35 8.17
C ILE A 20 21.90 0.08 7.87
N ASP A 21 22.18 0.59 6.66
CA ASP A 21 21.76 1.93 6.23
C ASP A 21 20.24 2.11 6.34
N TYR A 22 19.48 1.07 5.94
CA TYR A 22 18.02 1.06 6.04
C TYR A 22 17.54 1.13 7.49
N MET A 23 18.04 0.26 8.36
CA MET A 23 17.65 0.22 9.78
C MET A 23 18.05 1.51 10.51
N GLU A 24 19.20 2.08 10.17
CA GLU A 24 19.68 3.34 10.74
C GLU A 24 18.75 4.50 10.38
N LYS A 25 18.26 4.58 9.13
CA LYS A 25 17.28 5.59 8.70
C LYS A 25 15.92 5.42 9.37
N VAL A 26 15.47 4.18 9.58
CA VAL A 26 14.25 3.91 10.37
C VAL A 26 14.44 4.41 11.80
N ILE A 27 15.53 4.04 12.47
CA ILE A 27 15.80 4.47 13.86
C ILE A 27 15.91 6.00 13.95
N GLN A 28 16.58 6.63 12.99
CA GLN A 28 16.67 8.09 12.89
C GLN A 28 15.27 8.72 12.85
N ALA A 29 14.37 8.22 12.00
CA ALA A 29 13.01 8.72 11.87
C ALA A 29 12.20 8.61 13.17
N LEU A 30 12.33 7.47 13.86
CA LEU A 30 11.63 7.22 15.11
C LEU A 30 12.16 8.08 16.28
N GLN A 31 13.48 8.30 16.33
CA GLN A 31 14.13 9.15 17.33
C GLN A 31 13.77 10.62 17.14
N THR A 32 13.76 11.12 15.90
CA THR A 32 13.43 12.54 15.60
C THR A 32 11.94 12.81 15.48
N GLY A 33 11.10 11.77 15.34
CA GLY A 33 9.67 11.93 15.03
C GLY A 33 9.41 12.50 13.64
N GLN A 34 10.36 12.34 12.71
CA GLN A 34 10.23 12.85 11.33
C GLN A 34 9.79 11.75 10.36
N HIS A 35 9.04 12.13 9.34
CA HIS A 35 8.57 11.20 8.32
C HIS A 35 9.71 10.76 7.40
N ALA A 36 9.60 9.54 6.85
CA ALA A 36 10.64 8.96 6.00
C ALA A 36 10.11 8.32 4.70
N LEU A 37 10.86 8.48 3.61
CA LEU A 37 10.72 7.73 2.36
C LEU A 37 11.91 6.79 2.18
N LEU A 38 11.69 5.49 2.19
CA LEU A 38 12.74 4.49 2.12
C LEU A 38 12.55 3.58 0.89
N GLU A 39 13.35 3.79 -0.15
CA GLU A 39 13.42 2.87 -1.29
C GLU A 39 14.56 1.88 -1.09
N SER A 40 14.24 0.58 -1.16
CA SER A 40 15.27 -0.46 -1.19
C SER A 40 14.86 -1.62 -2.11
N PRO A 41 15.77 -2.14 -2.95
CA PRO A 41 15.43 -3.14 -3.95
C PRO A 41 14.74 -4.40 -3.39
N THR A 42 14.08 -5.16 -4.26
CA THR A 42 13.54 -6.49 -3.89
C THR A 42 14.67 -7.41 -3.41
N GLY A 43 14.34 -8.36 -2.54
CA GLY A 43 15.32 -9.29 -1.98
C GLY A 43 16.28 -8.75 -0.92
N THR A 44 16.20 -7.45 -0.58
CA THR A 44 17.04 -6.84 0.45
C THR A 44 16.54 -7.04 1.89
N GLY A 45 15.39 -7.68 2.08
CA GLY A 45 14.82 -7.91 3.42
C GLY A 45 14.20 -6.67 4.06
N LYS A 46 13.63 -5.76 3.27
CA LYS A 46 12.95 -4.51 3.71
C LYS A 46 12.05 -4.70 4.94
N THR A 47 11.04 -5.56 4.81
CA THR A 47 10.04 -5.81 5.85
C THR A 47 10.69 -6.26 7.16
N LEU A 48 11.70 -7.12 7.07
CA LEU A 48 12.44 -7.59 8.25
C LEU A 48 13.27 -6.48 8.89
N CYS A 49 13.95 -5.65 8.09
CA CYS A 49 14.69 -4.48 8.56
C CYS A 49 13.74 -3.49 9.26
N LEU A 50 12.59 -3.20 8.66
CA LEU A 50 11.58 -2.30 9.17
C LEU A 50 11.02 -2.76 10.52
N LEU A 51 10.64 -4.05 10.63
CA LEU A 51 10.13 -4.64 11.87
C LEU A 51 11.20 -4.65 12.98
N CYS A 52 12.40 -5.16 12.70
CA CYS A 52 13.45 -5.29 13.71
C CYS A 52 13.89 -3.94 14.26
N SER A 53 14.13 -2.95 13.38
CA SER A 53 14.56 -1.62 13.80
C SER A 53 13.48 -0.87 14.58
N THR A 54 12.21 -0.97 14.17
CA THR A 54 11.09 -0.33 14.88
C THR A 54 10.87 -0.95 16.25
N LEU A 55 10.86 -2.28 16.35
CA LEU A 55 10.65 -2.98 17.62
C LEU A 55 11.83 -2.77 18.59
N ALA A 56 13.07 -2.81 18.08
CA ALA A 56 14.26 -2.49 18.87
C ALA A 56 14.20 -1.07 19.44
N TRP A 57 13.85 -0.11 18.59
CA TRP A 57 13.70 1.28 19.01
C TRP A 57 12.62 1.43 20.08
N ARG A 58 11.46 0.79 19.89
CA ARG A 58 10.35 0.88 20.85
C ARG A 58 10.73 0.28 22.21
N GLN A 59 11.41 -0.86 22.24
CA GLN A 59 11.93 -1.44 23.48
C GLN A 59 12.93 -0.52 24.18
N SER A 60 13.85 0.08 23.42
CA SER A 60 14.81 1.06 23.95
C SER A 60 14.12 2.33 24.46
N PHE A 61 13.05 2.78 23.78
CA PHE A 61 12.26 3.93 24.17
C PHE A 61 11.52 3.68 25.48
N ILE A 62 10.90 2.51 25.64
CA ILE A 62 10.23 2.10 26.89
C ILE A 62 11.23 2.07 28.05
N ALA A 63 12.40 1.44 27.85
CA ALA A 63 13.44 1.38 28.87
C ALA A 63 13.91 2.79 29.29
N LYS A 64 14.05 3.71 28.32
CA LYS A 64 14.37 5.11 28.59
C LYS A 64 13.27 5.80 29.40
N CYS A 65 12.00 5.65 29.01
CA CYS A 65 10.87 6.22 29.75
C CYS A 65 10.79 5.70 31.19
N GLN A 66 11.04 4.41 31.42
CA GLN A 66 11.08 3.81 32.75
C GLN A 66 12.22 4.37 33.60
N LEU A 67 13.40 4.56 33.00
CA LEU A 67 14.54 5.18 33.67
C LEU A 67 14.23 6.64 34.04
N ASP A 68 13.69 7.42 33.09
CA ASP A 68 13.33 8.82 33.29
C ASP A 68 12.24 8.97 34.38
N ALA A 69 11.24 8.09 34.39
CA ALA A 69 10.22 8.03 35.44
C ALA A 69 10.83 7.69 36.81
N SER A 70 11.76 6.74 36.85
CA SER A 70 12.46 6.34 38.09
C SER A 70 13.35 7.46 38.64
N LEU A 71 14.05 8.19 37.76
CA LEU A 71 14.85 9.35 38.11
C LEU A 71 13.97 10.50 38.62
N SER A 72 12.86 10.77 37.95
CA SER A 72 11.89 11.80 38.35
C SER A 72 11.30 11.50 39.74
N LYS A 73 10.94 10.23 40.00
CA LYS A 73 10.46 9.77 41.32
C LYS A 73 11.54 9.92 42.39
N ARG A 74 12.81 9.63 42.08
CA ARG A 74 13.94 9.85 43.02
C ARG A 74 14.16 11.32 43.30
N GLN A 75 14.06 12.19 42.29
CA GLN A 75 14.16 13.64 42.47
C GLN A 75 13.02 14.20 43.32
N SER A 76 11.76 13.79 43.08
CA SER A 76 10.64 14.21 43.92
C SER A 76 10.72 13.68 45.35
N THR A 77 11.22 12.45 45.54
CA THR A 77 11.45 11.89 46.88
C THR A 77 12.59 12.62 47.60
N ALA A 78 13.67 12.96 46.90
CA ALA A 78 14.77 13.76 47.44
C ALA A 78 14.33 15.19 47.77
N GLN A 79 13.51 15.82 46.92
CA GLN A 79 12.93 17.14 47.16
C GLN A 79 11.99 17.12 48.37
N ASN A 80 11.09 16.14 48.45
CA ASN A 80 10.22 15.95 49.61
C ASN A 80 11.02 15.69 50.89
N TYR A 81 12.12 14.93 50.84
CA TYR A 81 13.00 14.72 51.99
C TYR A 81 13.67 16.02 52.46
N VAL A 82 14.17 16.83 51.51
CA VAL A 82 14.73 18.15 51.80
C VAL A 82 13.65 19.06 52.40
N ASP A 83 12.47 19.15 51.81
CA ASP A 83 11.37 19.98 52.30
C ASP A 83 10.87 19.50 53.69
N THR A 84 10.77 18.19 53.91
CA THR A 84 10.41 17.62 55.23
C THR A 84 11.46 17.92 56.28
N SER A 85 12.75 17.84 55.95
CA SER A 85 13.85 18.17 56.87
C SER A 85 13.90 19.66 57.22
N VAL A 86 13.59 20.53 56.26
CA VAL A 86 13.45 21.98 56.48
C VAL A 86 12.23 22.27 57.36
N PHE A 87 11.10 21.59 57.12
CA PHE A 87 9.90 21.73 57.95
C PHE A 87 10.11 21.22 59.38
N GLN A 88 10.78 20.08 59.57
CA GLN A 88 11.16 19.56 60.88
C GLN A 88 12.12 20.52 61.61
N GLY A 89 13.13 21.06 60.92
CA GLY A 89 14.04 22.06 61.50
C GLY A 89 13.32 23.35 61.91
N LEU A 90 12.33 23.81 61.12
CA LEU A 90 11.47 24.94 61.49
C LEU A 90 10.56 24.61 62.68
N GLN A 91 10.01 23.39 62.73
CA GLN A 91 9.12 22.92 63.79
C GLN A 91 9.87 22.72 65.12
N GLU A 92 11.11 22.24 65.10
CA GLU A 92 12.00 22.17 66.27
C GLU A 92 12.39 23.56 66.80
N ASN A 93 12.63 24.52 65.90
CA ASN A 93 12.92 25.90 66.30
C ASN A 93 11.68 26.62 66.87
N LEU A 94 10.49 26.35 66.31
CA LEU A 94 9.20 26.86 66.82
C LEU A 94 8.82 26.23 68.17
N SER A 95 9.08 24.94 68.37
CA SER A 95 8.82 24.25 69.64
C SER A 95 9.84 24.59 70.74
N ARG A 96 11.05 25.04 70.40
CA ARG A 96 11.97 25.69 71.35
C ARG A 96 11.54 27.11 71.73
N ALA A 97 10.80 27.80 70.85
CA ALA A 97 10.27 29.14 71.12
C ALA A 97 8.92 29.12 71.86
N ALA A 98 8.12 28.06 71.70
CA ALA A 98 6.84 27.87 72.37
C ALA A 98 6.99 26.93 73.58
N GLY A 99 7.10 27.51 74.78
CA GLY A 99 7.14 26.74 76.02
C GLY A 99 5.91 25.84 76.19
N ASN A 100 6.16 24.53 76.32
CA ASN A 100 5.26 23.47 76.77
C ASN A 100 3.83 23.46 76.19
N THR A 101 3.66 22.79 75.04
CA THR A 101 2.48 21.96 74.80
C THR A 101 2.85 20.79 73.88
N SER A 102 2.46 19.57 74.27
CA SER A 102 2.83 18.33 73.59
C SER A 102 2.16 18.18 72.22
N ILE A 103 2.95 17.91 71.19
CA ILE A 103 2.46 17.46 69.88
C ILE A 103 3.06 16.07 69.63
N ASN A 104 2.22 15.05 69.52
CA ASN A 104 2.66 13.68 69.21
C ASN A 104 3.07 13.58 67.73
N PRO A 105 4.21 12.95 67.40
CA PRO A 105 4.60 12.73 66.02
C PRO A 105 3.83 11.54 65.43
N VAL A 106 3.36 11.71 64.19
CA VAL A 106 2.89 10.61 63.34
C VAL A 106 4.12 9.93 62.76
N THR A 107 4.37 8.68 63.14
CA THR A 107 5.38 7.82 62.51
C THR A 107 4.74 7.15 61.30
N ASP A 108 5.18 7.52 60.09
CA ASP A 108 4.83 6.82 58.86
C ASP A 108 5.87 5.71 58.60
N ASP A 109 5.56 4.51 59.11
CA ASP A 109 6.26 3.27 58.78
C ASP A 109 5.76 2.75 57.43
N SER A 110 6.26 3.32 56.32
CA SER A 110 6.00 2.77 54.98
C SER A 110 7.15 3.02 53.98
N LEU A 111 8.39 2.74 54.40
CA LEU A 111 9.52 2.52 53.48
C LEU A 111 9.61 1.03 53.12
N GLN A 112 8.76 0.58 52.20
CA GLN A 112 8.98 -0.66 51.47
C GLN A 112 9.68 -0.39 50.13
N SER A 113 10.56 -1.34 49.80
CA SER A 113 11.47 -1.42 48.66
C SER A 113 10.88 -0.94 47.33
N GLY A 114 11.70 -0.21 46.57
CA GLY A 114 11.35 0.32 45.27
C GLY A 114 11.15 -0.79 44.22
N ASP A 115 9.89 -1.08 43.90
CA ASP A 115 9.54 -1.81 42.70
C ASP A 115 9.48 -0.85 41.50
N ALA A 116 10.12 -1.26 40.40
CA ALA A 116 10.04 -0.57 39.12
C ALA A 116 8.60 -0.62 38.60
N LEU A 117 8.05 0.51 38.14
CA LEU A 117 6.72 0.55 37.52
C LEU A 117 6.64 -0.49 36.40
N THR A 118 5.67 -1.39 36.48
CA THR A 118 5.43 -2.35 35.39
C THR A 118 5.04 -1.59 34.12
N VAL A 119 5.26 -2.20 32.94
CA VAL A 119 4.87 -1.58 31.66
C VAL A 119 3.38 -1.21 31.67
N ASP A 120 2.53 -2.07 32.25
CA ASP A 120 1.09 -1.83 32.40
C ASP A 120 0.76 -0.74 33.43
N GLU A 121 1.57 -0.57 34.48
CA GLU A 121 1.47 0.57 35.39
C GLU A 121 1.90 1.88 34.73
N LEU A 122 2.92 1.87 33.86
CA LEU A 122 3.30 3.06 33.07
C LEU A 122 2.20 3.43 32.07
N PHE A 123 1.49 2.43 31.52
CA PHE A 123 0.29 2.63 30.71
C PHE A 123 -0.87 3.24 31.52
N ARG A 124 -0.97 2.95 32.82
CA ARG A 124 -2.06 3.42 33.71
C ARG A 124 -1.75 4.69 34.50
N SER A 125 -0.51 4.92 34.92
CA SER A 125 -0.14 5.97 35.89
C SER A 125 -0.04 7.37 35.29
N VAL A 126 -0.06 7.48 33.96
CA VAL A 126 -0.08 8.75 33.22
C VAL A 126 -1.46 9.03 32.62
N GLY A 127 -2.38 8.04 32.67
CA GLY A 127 -3.80 8.24 32.44
C GLY A 127 -4.49 8.55 33.77
N GLY A 128 -5.21 9.67 33.83
CA GLY A 128 -5.95 10.06 35.02
C GLY A 128 -6.81 8.94 35.59
N ASN A 129 -6.85 8.90 36.91
CA ASN A 129 -7.59 7.96 37.73
C ASN A 129 -9.11 8.12 37.55
N ASP A 130 -9.71 7.51 36.53
CA ASP A 130 -11.18 7.44 36.40
C ASP A 130 -11.70 6.11 36.93
N ASN A 131 -11.85 6.07 38.26
CA ASN A 131 -12.70 5.11 38.93
C ASN A 131 -13.92 5.84 39.51
N SER A 132 -14.77 6.37 38.63
CA SER A 132 -16.16 6.73 38.97
C SER A 132 -17.02 6.91 37.71
N ASN A 133 -18.06 6.08 37.61
CA ASN A 133 -19.34 6.28 36.92
C ASN A 133 -19.42 7.20 35.68
N ASN A 134 -19.83 6.60 34.56
CA ASN A 134 -20.69 7.17 33.51
C ASN A 134 -20.65 8.70 33.34
N ASN A 135 -19.83 9.18 32.41
CA ASN A 135 -20.28 10.16 31.43
C ASN A 135 -19.30 10.24 30.25
N ASN A 136 -19.87 10.32 29.05
CA ASN A 136 -19.16 10.62 27.82
C ASN A 136 -18.38 11.92 27.97
N ASN A 137 -17.06 11.84 28.13
CA ASN A 137 -16.19 12.97 27.92
C ASN A 137 -14.88 12.49 27.26
N SER A 138 -14.78 12.71 25.96
CA SER A 138 -13.66 12.35 25.10
C SER A 138 -12.48 13.30 25.33
N GLY A 139 -11.88 13.26 26.51
CA GLY A 139 -10.63 13.96 26.83
C GLY A 139 -9.43 13.09 26.46
N GLY A 140 -8.95 13.21 25.22
CA GLY A 140 -7.82 12.43 24.71
C GLY A 140 -6.50 12.77 25.38
N GLY A 141 -6.05 11.94 26.32
CA GLY A 141 -4.67 11.93 26.80
C GLY A 141 -3.74 11.30 25.77
N ILE A 142 -2.63 11.97 25.43
CA ILE A 142 -1.62 11.44 24.51
C ILE A 142 -1.00 10.16 25.10
N ARG A 143 -1.02 9.05 24.35
CA ARG A 143 -0.39 7.79 24.78
C ARG A 143 1.11 8.03 25.00
N PRO A 144 1.69 7.68 26.17
CA PRO A 144 3.11 7.95 26.45
C PRO A 144 4.04 7.07 25.62
N ILE A 145 3.66 5.80 25.40
CA ILE A 145 4.42 4.84 24.59
C ILE A 145 3.76 4.73 23.21
N PRO A 146 4.48 5.00 22.11
CA PRO A 146 3.97 4.83 20.76
C PRO A 146 3.53 3.40 20.46
N ARG A 147 2.38 3.25 19.80
CA ARG A 147 1.94 1.99 19.20
C ARG A 147 2.37 1.94 17.73
N ILE A 148 2.63 0.74 17.22
CA ILE A 148 3.05 0.52 15.84
C ILE A 148 1.83 0.09 15.01
N ILE A 149 1.52 0.84 13.96
CA ILE A 149 0.53 0.46 12.95
C ILE A 149 1.31 0.02 11.71
N PHE A 150 1.35 -1.28 11.47
CA PHE A 150 1.95 -1.86 10.27
C PHE A 150 0.88 -2.07 9.22
N THR A 151 1.11 -1.56 8.02
CA THR A 151 0.13 -1.65 6.96
C THR A 151 0.75 -2.01 5.62
N SER A 152 -0.03 -2.72 4.79
CA SER A 152 0.33 -3.18 3.45
C SER A 152 -0.92 -3.15 2.55
N ARG A 153 -0.74 -3.31 1.24
CA ARG A 153 -1.86 -3.25 0.28
C ARG A 153 -2.86 -4.40 0.45
N THR A 154 -2.40 -5.62 0.71
CA THR A 154 -3.26 -6.81 0.80
C THR A 154 -3.01 -7.63 2.07
N HIS A 155 -4.00 -8.43 2.48
CA HIS A 155 -3.84 -9.36 3.60
C HIS A 155 -2.78 -10.42 3.37
N SER A 156 -2.57 -10.86 2.12
CA SER A 156 -1.49 -11.80 1.79
C SER A 156 -0.12 -11.22 2.08
N GLN A 157 0.10 -9.93 1.83
CA GLN A 157 1.34 -9.24 2.19
C GLN A 157 1.47 -9.05 3.70
N LEU A 158 0.38 -8.76 4.41
CA LEU A 158 0.39 -8.70 5.87
C LEU A 158 0.75 -10.05 6.48
N ALA A 159 0.20 -11.15 5.96
CA ALA A 159 0.55 -12.51 6.38
C ALA A 159 2.05 -12.79 6.14
N GLN A 160 2.61 -12.34 5.01
CA GLN A 160 4.06 -12.42 4.77
C GLN A 160 4.87 -11.62 5.80
N ALA A 161 4.45 -10.40 6.15
CA ALA A 161 5.11 -9.57 7.16
C ALA A 161 5.06 -10.21 8.56
N ILE A 162 3.91 -10.75 8.96
CA ILE A 162 3.73 -11.51 10.20
C ILE A 162 4.62 -12.76 10.18
N GLY A 163 4.72 -13.46 9.05
CA GLY A 163 5.65 -14.57 8.85
C GLY A 163 7.11 -14.18 9.01
N GLN A 164 7.51 -12.94 8.65
CA GLN A 164 8.84 -12.42 8.95
C GLN A 164 9.01 -12.09 10.44
N LEU A 165 8.01 -11.51 11.08
CA LEU A 165 8.02 -11.22 12.52
C LEU A 165 8.21 -12.51 13.34
N LYS A 166 7.51 -13.60 12.98
CA LYS A 166 7.62 -14.93 13.58
C LYS A 166 9.06 -15.49 13.55
N LYS A 167 9.92 -15.05 12.61
CA LYS A 167 11.33 -15.48 12.50
C LYS A 167 12.29 -14.71 13.41
N THR A 168 11.82 -13.66 14.08
CA THR A 168 12.65 -12.82 14.94
C THR A 168 12.58 -13.26 16.40
N VAL A 169 13.46 -12.69 17.24
CA VAL A 169 13.38 -12.88 18.70
C VAL A 169 12.30 -12.02 19.35
N TYR A 170 11.79 -11.01 18.64
CA TYR A 170 10.78 -10.09 19.16
C TYR A 170 9.43 -10.80 19.30
N ARG A 171 8.79 -10.65 20.46
CA ARG A 171 7.42 -11.14 20.75
C ARG A 171 6.51 -10.00 21.23
N PRO A 172 6.21 -9.02 20.38
CA PRO A 172 5.29 -7.95 20.77
C PRO A 172 3.86 -8.47 20.83
N ARG A 173 3.00 -7.86 21.67
CA ARG A 173 1.55 -8.13 21.61
C ARG A 173 1.03 -7.68 20.25
N THR A 174 0.58 -8.63 19.46
CA THR A 174 0.29 -8.44 18.03
C THR A 174 -1.17 -8.74 17.75
N ILE A 175 -1.82 -7.92 16.92
CA ILE A 175 -3.13 -8.25 16.36
C ILE A 175 -3.21 -7.85 14.89
N ILE A 176 -3.99 -8.60 14.11
CA ILE A 176 -4.38 -8.22 12.75
C ILE A 176 -5.87 -7.89 12.70
N LEU A 177 -6.20 -6.80 12.02
CA LEU A 177 -7.57 -6.37 11.78
C LEU A 177 -7.96 -6.73 10.36
N GLY A 178 -9.19 -7.21 10.22
CA GLY A 178 -9.77 -7.58 8.94
C GLY A 178 -11.28 -7.34 8.90
N SER A 179 -11.85 -7.52 7.73
CA SER A 179 -13.30 -7.37 7.53
C SER A 179 -14.04 -8.60 8.05
N ARG A 180 -15.37 -8.48 8.20
CA ARG A 180 -16.22 -9.64 8.49
C ARG A 180 -16.16 -10.69 7.40
N GLU A 181 -15.86 -10.31 6.15
CA GLU A 181 -15.77 -11.25 5.02
C GLU A 181 -14.63 -12.25 5.18
N GLN A 182 -13.61 -11.87 5.94
CA GLN A 182 -12.41 -12.67 6.18
C GLN A 182 -12.44 -13.37 7.53
N LEU A 183 -12.99 -12.70 8.55
CA LEU A 183 -12.95 -13.18 9.95
C LEU A 183 -14.24 -13.87 10.43
N CYS A 184 -15.36 -13.76 9.71
CA CYS A 184 -16.63 -14.34 10.14
C CYS A 184 -16.66 -15.85 9.94
N ILE A 185 -16.99 -16.58 11.01
CA ILE A 185 -17.14 -18.04 11.02
C ILE A 185 -18.59 -18.50 11.21
N HIS A 186 -19.55 -17.57 11.27
CA HIS A 186 -20.95 -17.92 11.43
C HIS A 186 -21.52 -18.43 10.09
N PRO A 187 -22.11 -19.64 10.03
CA PRO A 187 -22.48 -20.30 8.76
C PRO A 187 -23.29 -19.41 7.82
N GLN A 188 -24.37 -18.81 8.31
CA GLN A 188 -25.24 -17.94 7.50
C GLN A 188 -24.60 -16.59 7.14
N VAL A 189 -23.92 -15.93 8.10
CA VAL A 189 -23.34 -14.60 7.88
C VAL A 189 -22.12 -14.68 6.96
N SER A 190 -21.32 -15.75 7.06
CA SER A 190 -20.12 -15.95 6.23
C SER A 190 -20.43 -16.14 4.74
N GLN A 191 -21.66 -16.51 4.39
CA GLN A 191 -22.12 -16.66 3.01
C GLN A 191 -22.54 -15.33 2.36
N ALA A 192 -23.00 -14.37 3.18
CA ALA A 192 -23.30 -13.02 2.71
C ALA A 192 -22.02 -12.21 2.49
N ARG A 193 -22.10 -11.16 1.66
CA ARG A 193 -20.98 -10.25 1.35
C ARG A 193 -21.38 -8.79 1.57
N GLY A 194 -20.38 -7.93 1.73
CA GLY A 194 -20.54 -6.47 1.84
C GLY A 194 -21.51 -6.04 2.96
N SER A 195 -22.40 -5.12 2.62
CA SER A 195 -23.30 -4.50 3.59
C SER A 195 -24.36 -5.44 4.14
N GLU A 196 -24.81 -6.40 3.33
CA GLU A 196 -25.72 -7.45 3.77
C GLU A 196 -25.11 -8.28 4.91
N GLN A 197 -23.84 -8.67 4.76
CA GLN A 197 -23.11 -9.39 5.80
C GLN A 197 -23.03 -8.58 7.10
N ASN A 198 -22.70 -7.29 7.00
CA ASN A 198 -22.63 -6.40 8.16
C ASN A 198 -23.99 -6.30 8.87
N ARG A 199 -25.08 -6.14 8.11
CA ARG A 199 -26.45 -6.07 8.64
C ARG A 199 -26.86 -7.36 9.34
N LEU A 200 -26.66 -8.52 8.70
CA LEU A 200 -26.97 -9.83 9.29
C LEU A 200 -26.17 -10.06 10.57
N CYS A 201 -24.87 -9.75 10.55
CA CYS A 201 -24.02 -9.86 11.73
C CYS A 201 -24.55 -9.00 12.88
N ARG A 202 -24.89 -7.73 12.60
CA ARG A 202 -25.38 -6.78 13.61
C ARG A 202 -26.71 -7.26 14.22
N SER A 203 -27.68 -7.61 13.37
CA SER A 203 -28.99 -8.12 13.79
C SER A 203 -28.88 -9.36 14.68
N LEU A 204 -27.99 -10.31 14.34
CA LEU A 204 -27.73 -11.50 15.16
C LEU A 204 -26.99 -11.18 16.46
N CYS A 205 -26.13 -10.16 16.49
CA CYS A 205 -25.45 -9.77 17.72
C CYS A 205 -26.40 -9.05 18.69
N GLU A 206 -27.26 -8.17 18.19
CA GLU A 206 -28.26 -7.43 18.98
C GLU A 206 -29.30 -8.36 19.60
N SER A 207 -29.81 -9.31 18.80
CA SER A 207 -30.73 -10.35 19.27
C SER A 207 -30.05 -11.45 20.10
N LYS A 208 -28.74 -11.35 20.35
CA LYS A 208 -27.91 -12.39 20.98
C LYS A 208 -27.99 -13.76 20.29
N GLY A 209 -28.37 -13.81 19.01
CA GLY A 209 -28.42 -15.02 18.20
C GLY A 209 -27.05 -15.55 17.74
N CYS A 210 -25.99 -14.73 17.77
CA CYS A 210 -24.65 -15.16 17.37
C CYS A 210 -23.91 -15.91 18.50
N LYS A 211 -23.91 -17.25 18.45
CA LYS A 211 -23.21 -18.10 19.44
C LYS A 211 -21.73 -17.71 19.63
N TYR A 212 -21.02 -17.41 18.54
CA TYR A 212 -19.59 -17.12 18.56
C TYR A 212 -19.26 -15.80 19.28
N ARG A 213 -20.10 -14.77 19.12
CA ARG A 213 -19.94 -13.48 19.82
C ARG A 213 -20.27 -13.63 21.30
N ASN A 214 -21.29 -14.41 21.64
CA ASN A 214 -21.67 -14.63 23.03
C ASN A 214 -20.60 -15.40 23.80
N ASN A 215 -20.02 -16.44 23.19
CA ASN A 215 -18.98 -17.26 23.81
C ASN A 215 -17.71 -16.45 24.14
N LEU A 216 -17.38 -15.45 23.32
CA LEU A 216 -16.19 -14.61 23.53
C LEU A 216 -16.20 -13.93 24.92
N LYS A 217 -17.38 -13.48 25.39
CA LYS A 217 -17.54 -12.81 26.70
C LYS A 217 -17.13 -13.69 27.89
N HIS A 218 -17.10 -15.00 27.72
CA HIS A 218 -16.79 -15.98 28.75
C HIS A 218 -15.48 -16.73 28.49
N SER A 219 -14.70 -16.30 27.50
CA SER A 219 -13.46 -16.96 27.10
C SER A 219 -12.22 -16.31 27.72
N ASN A 220 -11.25 -17.12 28.16
CA ASN A 220 -9.95 -16.66 28.66
C ASN A 220 -8.88 -16.66 27.55
N LEU A 221 -9.26 -16.30 26.33
CA LEU A 221 -8.38 -16.39 25.16
C LEU A 221 -7.40 -15.22 25.04
N HIS A 222 -7.62 -14.14 25.78
CA HIS A 222 -6.76 -12.94 25.77
C HIS A 222 -5.29 -13.30 26.01
N GLU A 223 -4.99 -14.05 27.07
CA GLU A 223 -3.61 -14.44 27.41
C GLU A 223 -2.93 -15.27 26.32
N LYS A 224 -3.70 -16.13 25.64
CA LYS A 224 -3.17 -16.95 24.55
C LYS A 224 -2.82 -16.09 23.32
N VAL A 225 -3.70 -15.15 22.96
CA VAL A 225 -3.49 -14.23 21.84
C VAL A 225 -2.34 -13.26 22.12
N GLU A 226 -2.14 -12.84 23.37
CA GLU A 226 -1.01 -11.96 23.73
C GLU A 226 0.36 -12.65 23.60
N LYS A 227 0.41 -13.97 23.82
CA LYS A 227 1.66 -14.75 23.79
C LYS A 227 2.04 -15.23 22.39
N GLU A 228 1.07 -15.40 21.50
CA GLU A 228 1.27 -15.93 20.15
C GLU A 228 1.21 -14.82 19.09
N ILE A 229 2.09 -14.90 18.09
CA ILE A 229 2.00 -14.04 16.91
C ILE A 229 1.07 -14.74 15.92
N LEU A 230 -0.17 -14.26 15.79
CA LEU A 230 -1.21 -14.86 14.95
C LEU A 230 -1.43 -14.01 13.69
N ASP A 231 -1.52 -14.67 12.53
CA ASP A 231 -2.06 -14.04 11.31
C ASP A 231 -3.59 -14.19 11.22
N LEU A 232 -4.17 -13.77 10.10
CA LEU A 232 -5.62 -13.75 9.92
C LEU A 232 -6.19 -15.16 9.90
N GLU A 233 -5.53 -16.06 9.17
CA GLU A 233 -5.89 -17.47 9.05
C GLU A 233 -5.78 -18.18 10.41
N ASP A 234 -4.71 -17.93 11.16
CA ASP A 234 -4.51 -18.43 12.52
C ASP A 234 -5.67 -18.01 13.45
N LEU A 235 -6.08 -16.74 13.41
CA LEU A 235 -7.21 -16.23 14.20
C LEU A 235 -8.53 -16.91 13.84
N VAL A 236 -8.78 -17.17 12.56
CA VAL A 236 -9.97 -17.89 12.10
C VAL A 236 -9.95 -19.34 12.58
N LEU A 237 -8.82 -20.01 12.49
CA LEU A 237 -8.64 -21.38 13.00
C LEU A 237 -8.85 -21.44 14.51
N LEU A 238 -8.29 -20.48 15.25
CA LEU A 238 -8.49 -20.35 16.70
C LEU A 238 -9.97 -20.16 17.04
N GLY A 239 -10.67 -19.24 16.36
CA GLY A 239 -12.10 -19.01 16.61
C GLY A 239 -12.97 -20.22 16.27
N LYS A 240 -12.63 -20.99 15.23
CA LYS A 240 -13.30 -22.27 14.92
C LYS A 240 -13.08 -23.31 16.03
N LYS A 241 -11.84 -23.45 16.50
CA LYS A 241 -11.47 -24.40 17.55
C LYS A 241 -12.17 -24.08 18.88
N GLU A 242 -12.12 -22.82 19.29
CA GLU A 242 -12.63 -22.37 20.59
C GLU A 242 -14.09 -21.90 20.52
N GLN A 243 -14.72 -21.97 19.35
CA GLN A 243 -16.10 -21.51 19.08
C GLN A 243 -16.35 -20.04 19.50
N VAL A 244 -15.37 -19.17 19.29
CA VAL A 244 -15.46 -17.71 19.54
C VAL A 244 -15.38 -16.92 18.25
N CYS A 245 -15.89 -15.68 18.24
CA CYS A 245 -15.87 -14.83 17.05
C CYS A 245 -14.49 -14.16 16.83
N PRO A 246 -13.74 -14.50 15.74
CA PRO A 246 -12.44 -13.89 15.47
C PRO A 246 -12.52 -12.38 15.24
N TYR A 247 -13.56 -11.92 14.54
CA TYR A 247 -13.76 -10.50 14.24
C TYR A 247 -13.81 -9.66 15.53
N TYR A 248 -14.67 -10.04 16.48
CA TYR A 248 -14.78 -9.28 17.73
C TYR A 248 -13.61 -9.53 18.67
N LEU A 249 -12.99 -10.72 18.67
CA LEU A 249 -11.75 -10.98 19.41
C LEU A 249 -10.65 -10.01 18.98
N SER A 250 -10.45 -9.81 17.67
CA SER A 250 -9.45 -8.86 17.16
C SER A 250 -9.69 -7.42 17.62
N LYS A 251 -10.97 -7.02 17.76
CA LYS A 251 -11.35 -5.70 18.26
C LYS A 251 -11.18 -5.55 19.78
N GLU A 252 -11.36 -6.61 20.56
CA GLU A 252 -11.12 -6.61 22.01
C GLU A 252 -9.62 -6.58 22.35
N MET A 253 -8.77 -7.19 21.53
CA MET A 253 -7.30 -7.21 21.70
C MET A 253 -6.59 -5.94 21.22
N GLU A 254 -7.25 -5.14 20.37
CA GLU A 254 -6.66 -3.97 19.74
C GLU A 254 -6.12 -2.91 20.72
N PRO A 255 -6.82 -2.57 21.82
CA PRO A 255 -6.34 -1.55 22.76
C PRO A 255 -5.03 -1.93 23.48
N SER A 256 -4.82 -3.22 23.79
CA SER A 256 -3.62 -3.71 24.48
C SER A 256 -2.47 -4.10 23.53
N SER A 257 -2.70 -4.05 22.21
CA SER A 257 -1.72 -4.45 21.20
C SER A 257 -0.61 -3.41 21.03
N GLU A 258 0.63 -3.90 20.92
CA GLU A 258 1.81 -3.07 20.67
C GLU A 258 2.02 -2.83 19.18
N ILE A 259 1.66 -3.82 18.36
CA ILE A 259 1.68 -3.76 16.90
C ILE A 259 0.34 -4.22 16.33
N ILE A 260 -0.23 -3.39 15.45
CA ILE A 260 -1.49 -3.69 14.76
C ILE A 260 -1.20 -3.80 13.26
N PHE A 261 -1.56 -4.93 12.67
CA PHE A 261 -1.54 -5.16 11.23
C PHE A 261 -2.91 -4.85 10.62
N LEU A 262 -2.96 -4.02 9.58
CA LEU A 262 -4.21 -3.70 8.86
C LEU A 262 -3.92 -3.29 7.42
N PRO A 263 -4.84 -3.45 6.47
CA PRO A 263 -4.64 -2.95 5.10
C PRO A 263 -4.74 -1.42 4.99
N TYR A 264 -4.08 -0.84 3.98
CA TYR A 264 -3.98 0.63 3.83
C TYR A 264 -5.30 1.38 3.85
N ASN A 265 -6.34 0.80 3.25
CA ASN A 265 -7.66 1.42 3.12
C ASN A 265 -8.26 1.83 4.46
N TYR A 266 -7.96 1.10 5.54
CA TYR A 266 -8.40 1.44 6.89
C TYR A 266 -7.79 2.74 7.44
N LEU A 267 -6.68 3.21 6.87
CA LEU A 267 -6.02 4.47 7.28
C LEU A 267 -6.33 5.63 6.33
N VAL A 268 -6.45 5.34 5.03
CA VAL A 268 -6.61 6.38 3.99
C VAL A 268 -8.06 6.64 3.59
N ASP A 269 -8.97 5.69 3.78
CA ASP A 269 -10.40 5.94 3.60
C ASP A 269 -10.94 6.58 4.90
N PRO A 270 -11.41 7.85 4.87
CA PRO A 270 -11.86 8.53 6.08
C PRO A 270 -13.00 7.79 6.80
N HIS A 271 -13.90 7.15 6.04
CA HIS A 271 -15.03 6.44 6.63
C HIS A 271 -14.60 5.14 7.31
N LEU A 272 -13.70 4.38 6.70
CA LEU A 272 -13.14 3.18 7.34
C LEU A 272 -12.30 3.55 8.56
N LYS A 273 -11.54 4.65 8.48
CA LYS A 273 -10.75 5.17 9.60
C LYS A 273 -11.64 5.55 10.78
N GLU A 274 -12.75 6.26 10.54
CA GLU A 274 -13.74 6.58 11.57
C GLU A 274 -14.32 5.32 12.24
N SER A 275 -14.58 4.27 11.45
CA SER A 275 -15.10 2.98 11.97
C SER A 275 -14.13 2.20 12.86
N LEU A 276 -12.83 2.55 12.83
CA LEU A 276 -11.86 1.96 13.74
C LEU A 276 -12.04 2.50 15.16
N HIS A 277 -12.51 3.75 15.32
CA HIS A 277 -12.54 4.46 16.59
C HIS A 277 -11.16 4.53 17.29
N PHE A 278 -10.08 4.59 16.51
CA PHE A 278 -8.72 4.68 17.03
C PHE A 278 -8.30 6.14 17.23
N ASP A 279 -7.70 6.41 18.38
CA ASP A 279 -6.82 7.55 18.53
C ASP A 279 -5.43 7.18 18.03
N PHE A 280 -4.98 7.84 16.97
CA PHE A 280 -3.66 7.67 16.35
C PHE A 280 -2.60 8.60 16.96
N SER A 281 -2.94 9.33 18.03
CA SER A 281 -2.03 10.27 18.67
C SER A 281 -0.77 9.56 19.18
N ASN A 282 0.40 10.06 18.77
CA ASN A 282 1.72 9.48 19.04
C ASN A 282 1.95 8.06 18.45
N ASP A 283 1.11 7.58 17.53
CA ASP A 283 1.33 6.29 16.85
C ASP A 283 2.42 6.40 15.76
N ILE A 284 3.09 5.28 15.49
CA ILE A 284 4.03 5.11 14.38
C ILE A 284 3.31 4.36 13.26
N ILE A 285 3.24 4.95 12.08
CA ILE A 285 2.57 4.33 10.93
C ILE A 285 3.61 3.90 9.88
N LEU A 286 3.59 2.61 9.55
CA LEU A 286 4.52 1.97 8.62
C LEU A 286 3.76 1.45 7.39
N PHE A 287 4.02 2.02 6.22
CA PHE A 287 3.47 1.52 4.95
C PHE A 287 4.52 0.69 4.20
N ASP A 288 4.28 -0.62 4.07
CA ASP A 288 5.12 -1.54 3.27
C ASP A 288 4.52 -1.85 1.90
N GLU A 289 5.30 -1.71 0.83
CA GLU A 289 4.83 -1.69 -0.57
C GLU A 289 3.98 -0.45 -0.93
N ALA A 290 4.41 0.73 -0.45
CA ALA A 290 3.70 2.00 -0.57
C ALA A 290 3.74 2.66 -1.97
N HIS A 291 4.03 1.93 -3.04
CA HIS A 291 4.23 2.48 -4.39
C HIS A 291 2.94 2.88 -5.14
N HIS A 292 1.78 2.75 -4.50
CA HIS A 292 0.48 3.18 -5.02
C HIS A 292 -0.28 4.09 -4.03
N ILE A 293 0.39 4.60 -2.99
CA ILE A 293 -0.27 5.33 -1.91
C ILE A 293 -0.95 6.60 -2.40
N GLU A 294 -0.35 7.30 -3.36
CA GLU A 294 -0.87 8.50 -4.00
C GLU A 294 -2.18 8.21 -4.74
N ASP A 295 -2.22 7.11 -5.51
CA ASP A 295 -3.40 6.74 -6.29
C ASP A 295 -4.54 6.28 -5.38
N ILE A 296 -4.23 5.53 -4.32
CA ILE A 296 -5.22 5.07 -3.35
C ILE A 296 -5.79 6.26 -2.57
N ALA A 297 -4.94 7.16 -2.06
CA ALA A 297 -5.38 8.35 -1.34
C ALA A 297 -6.26 9.25 -2.22
N ALA A 298 -5.85 9.51 -3.46
CA ALA A 298 -6.64 10.27 -4.43
C ALA A 298 -7.97 9.57 -4.78
N SER A 299 -7.96 8.24 -4.90
CA SER A 299 -9.17 7.46 -5.16
C SER A 299 -10.15 7.47 -3.99
N CYS A 300 -9.68 7.45 -2.74
CA CYS A 300 -10.53 7.54 -1.55
C CYS A 300 -11.20 8.92 -1.40
N ALA A 301 -10.55 9.97 -1.90
CA ALA A 301 -11.13 11.31 -1.98
C ALA A 301 -12.00 11.54 -3.22
N SER A 302 -12.03 10.60 -4.17
CA SER A 302 -12.80 10.69 -5.42
C SER A 302 -14.20 10.08 -5.25
N PHE A 303 -15.16 10.57 -6.02
CA PHE A 303 -16.51 10.00 -6.03
C PHE A 303 -17.21 10.09 -7.38
N THR A 304 -18.24 9.26 -7.56
CA THR A 304 -19.01 9.18 -8.80
C THR A 304 -20.50 9.16 -8.48
N LEU A 305 -21.22 10.10 -9.10
CA LEU A 305 -22.68 10.18 -9.08
C LEU A 305 -23.20 9.59 -10.40
N SER A 306 -23.93 8.49 -10.34
CA SER A 306 -24.53 7.84 -11.52
C SER A 306 -26.06 7.89 -11.42
N VAL A 307 -26.73 7.76 -12.57
CA VAL A 307 -28.20 7.60 -12.60
C VAL A 307 -28.66 6.44 -11.70
N HIS A 308 -27.87 5.36 -11.64
CA HIS A 308 -28.15 4.21 -10.78
C HIS A 308 -28.08 4.59 -9.29
N LEU A 309 -27.10 5.39 -8.87
CA LEU A 309 -26.99 5.84 -7.48
C LEU A 309 -28.19 6.73 -7.10
N TRP A 310 -28.56 7.68 -7.98
CA TRP A 310 -29.72 8.54 -7.76
C TRP A 310 -31.01 7.74 -7.63
N SER A 311 -31.26 6.82 -8.58
CA SER A 311 -32.41 5.92 -8.56
C SER A 311 -32.43 5.08 -7.29
N ALA A 312 -31.29 4.52 -6.88
CA ALA A 312 -31.17 3.73 -5.66
C ALA A 312 -31.50 4.56 -4.40
N CYS A 313 -31.00 5.80 -4.28
CA CYS A 313 -31.33 6.70 -3.16
C CYS A 313 -32.83 7.01 -3.12
N ILE A 314 -33.45 7.33 -4.26
CA ILE A 314 -34.88 7.63 -4.36
C ILE A 314 -35.71 6.39 -3.97
N HIS A 315 -35.38 5.22 -4.51
CA HIS A 315 -36.08 3.98 -4.18
C HIS A 315 -35.95 3.61 -2.70
N GLN A 316 -34.78 3.80 -2.09
CA GLN A 316 -34.59 3.60 -0.66
C GLN A 316 -35.51 4.50 0.18
N LEU A 317 -35.54 5.81 -0.12
CA LEU A 317 -36.42 6.75 0.57
C LEU A 317 -37.89 6.40 0.38
N GLN A 318 -38.31 5.98 -0.81
CA GLN A 318 -39.68 5.53 -1.09
C GLN A 318 -40.07 4.30 -0.26
N ARG A 319 -39.17 3.32 -0.12
CA ARG A 319 -39.42 2.13 0.70
C ARG A 319 -39.62 2.49 2.18
N VAL A 320 -38.76 3.38 2.71
CA VAL A 320 -38.89 3.87 4.09
C VAL A 320 -40.22 4.60 4.27
N PHE A 321 -40.59 5.47 3.32
CA PHE A 321 -41.85 6.20 3.35
C PHE A 321 -43.08 5.27 3.32
N GLN A 322 -43.06 4.23 2.48
CA GLN A 322 -44.13 3.22 2.40
C GLN A 322 -44.23 2.39 3.68
N SER A 323 -43.10 1.99 4.26
CA SER A 323 -43.06 1.25 5.53
C SER A 323 -43.68 2.07 6.66
N MET A 324 -43.33 3.37 6.76
CA MET A 324 -43.94 4.27 7.74
C MET A 324 -45.45 4.38 7.55
N ARG A 325 -45.92 4.49 6.29
CA ARG A 325 -47.36 4.54 5.98
C ARG A 325 -48.11 3.28 6.38
N ASN A 326 -47.48 2.11 6.26
CA ASN A 326 -48.08 0.83 6.67
C ASN A 326 -48.09 0.66 8.21
N THR A 327 -47.18 1.32 8.93
CA THR A 327 -47.08 1.24 10.40
C THR A 327 -48.10 2.15 11.10
N GLU A 328 -48.44 3.30 10.48
CA GLU A 328 -49.50 4.20 10.95
C GLU A 328 -50.90 3.54 11.02
N MET A 329 -51.13 2.43 10.32
CA MET A 329 -52.37 1.65 10.45
C MET A 329 -52.45 0.85 11.76
N LYS A 330 -51.41 0.88 12.61
CA LYS A 330 -51.31 0.06 13.84
C LYS A 330 -51.06 0.82 15.14
N GLU A 331 -50.46 2.01 15.13
CA GLU A 331 -50.21 2.79 16.36
C GLU A 331 -50.35 4.30 16.13
N GLU A 332 -51.32 4.92 16.80
CA GLU A 332 -51.52 6.37 16.80
C GLU A 332 -50.62 7.03 17.86
N ASN A 333 -49.91 8.07 17.44
CA ASN A 333 -49.11 9.03 18.24
C ASN A 333 -47.64 8.65 18.53
N SER A 334 -46.77 8.91 17.54
CA SER A 334 -45.39 9.45 17.76
C SER A 334 -44.57 9.72 16.47
N GLN A 335 -45.00 9.26 15.28
CA GLN A 335 -44.14 9.23 14.07
C GLN A 335 -44.27 10.40 13.05
N HIS A 336 -45.04 11.46 13.33
CA HIS A 336 -45.26 12.53 12.33
C HIS A 336 -43.98 13.28 11.89
N SER A 337 -43.06 13.57 12.81
CA SER A 337 -41.83 14.35 12.50
C SER A 337 -40.85 13.59 11.58
N SER A 338 -40.76 12.26 11.68
CA SER A 338 -39.90 11.44 10.82
C SER A 338 -40.43 11.34 9.39
N LYS A 339 -41.74 11.32 9.20
CA LYS A 339 -42.39 11.22 7.88
C LYS A 339 -42.18 12.48 7.04
N ASP A 340 -42.34 13.65 7.65
CA ASP A 340 -42.06 14.94 6.99
C ASP A 340 -40.60 15.03 6.55
N SER A 341 -39.69 14.50 7.38
CA SER A 341 -38.26 14.45 7.10
C SER A 341 -37.92 13.57 5.90
N VAL A 342 -38.52 12.38 5.81
CA VAL A 342 -38.34 11.47 4.65
C VAL A 342 -38.96 12.07 3.38
N SER A 343 -40.14 12.71 3.50
CA SER A 343 -40.79 13.41 2.38
C SER A 343 -39.93 14.55 1.83
N LEU A 344 -39.33 15.35 2.72
CA LEU A 344 -38.42 16.43 2.34
C LEU A 344 -37.17 15.90 1.63
N LEU A 345 -36.55 14.83 2.14
CA LEU A 345 -35.43 14.17 1.48
C LEU A 345 -35.83 13.64 0.11
N LEU A 346 -36.99 12.99 -0.02
CA LEU A 346 -37.46 12.48 -1.30
C LEU A 346 -37.67 13.60 -2.34
N ALA A 347 -38.23 14.74 -1.90
CA ALA A 347 -38.39 15.92 -2.75
C ALA A 347 -37.02 16.48 -3.18
N LEU A 348 -36.07 16.58 -2.25
CA LEU A 348 -34.70 17.05 -2.51
C LEU A 348 -33.99 16.18 -3.55
N PHE A 349 -33.98 14.86 -3.36
CA PHE A 349 -33.31 13.93 -4.28
C PHE A 349 -33.95 13.93 -5.66
N ARG A 350 -35.28 14.09 -5.76
CA ARG A 350 -35.97 14.25 -7.05
C ARG A 350 -35.60 15.57 -7.73
N ALA A 351 -35.55 16.67 -6.98
CA ALA A 351 -35.14 17.97 -7.51
C ALA A 351 -33.69 17.92 -8.04
N LEU A 352 -32.77 17.32 -7.28
CA LEU A 352 -31.39 17.08 -7.72
C LEU A 352 -31.32 16.24 -8.99
N PHE A 353 -32.11 15.16 -9.06
CA PHE A 353 -32.16 14.29 -10.24
C PHE A 353 -32.74 15.02 -11.47
N ASN A 354 -33.70 15.92 -11.28
CA ASN A 354 -34.25 16.72 -12.37
C ASN A 354 -33.25 17.76 -12.88
N GLU A 355 -32.57 18.49 -11.99
CA GLU A 355 -31.49 19.41 -12.37
C GLU A 355 -30.36 18.69 -13.08
N TRP A 356 -30.03 17.48 -12.64
CA TRP A 356 -29.11 16.60 -13.33
C TRP A 356 -29.57 16.27 -14.74
N ASN A 357 -30.82 15.86 -14.93
CA ASN A 357 -31.35 15.51 -16.24
C ASN A 357 -31.39 16.71 -17.19
N HIS A 358 -31.67 17.91 -16.70
CA HIS A 358 -31.61 19.13 -17.49
C HIS A 358 -30.22 19.36 -18.11
N LEU A 359 -29.16 19.13 -17.33
CA LEU A 359 -27.78 19.19 -17.83
C LEU A 359 -27.51 18.19 -18.96
N LEU A 360 -28.25 17.08 -19.02
CA LEU A 360 -28.11 16.07 -20.08
C LEU A 360 -28.73 16.51 -21.40
N GLU A 361 -29.83 17.27 -21.33
CA GLU A 361 -30.52 17.79 -22.50
C GLU A 361 -29.68 18.89 -23.16
N GLU A 362 -29.08 19.77 -22.36
CA GLU A 362 -28.18 20.84 -22.81
C GLU A 362 -26.87 20.31 -23.43
N SER A 363 -26.40 19.13 -23.01
CA SER A 363 -25.14 18.51 -23.45
C SER A 363 -25.30 17.48 -24.57
N SER A 364 -26.46 17.46 -25.24
CA SER A 364 -26.87 16.41 -26.20
C SER A 364 -25.92 16.13 -27.37
N ASN A 365 -24.94 17.01 -27.64
CA ASN A 365 -23.96 16.87 -28.73
C ASN A 365 -22.56 16.36 -28.30
N GLU A 366 -22.22 16.31 -27.01
CA GLU A 366 -20.87 15.90 -26.55
C GLU A 366 -20.89 14.55 -25.81
N GLU A 367 -19.98 13.63 -26.16
CA GLU A 367 -19.86 12.33 -25.48
C GLU A 367 -19.25 12.45 -24.07
N GLU A 368 -18.48 13.51 -23.82
CA GLU A 368 -17.74 13.75 -22.59
C GLU A 368 -17.54 15.26 -22.38
N LEU A 369 -17.86 15.72 -21.17
CA LEU A 369 -17.85 17.13 -20.78
C LEU A 369 -17.01 17.32 -19.52
N VAL A 370 -16.01 18.19 -19.59
CA VAL A 370 -15.16 18.55 -18.44
C VAL A 370 -15.63 19.89 -17.85
N ARG A 371 -15.70 19.96 -16.51
CA ARG A 371 -16.13 21.14 -15.76
C ARG A 371 -15.23 21.38 -14.55
N GLU A 372 -15.22 22.63 -14.09
CA GLU A 372 -14.61 22.99 -12.81
C GLU A 372 -15.51 22.54 -11.64
N PRO A 373 -14.94 22.18 -10.48
CA PRO A 373 -15.69 21.79 -9.29
C PRO A 373 -16.73 22.81 -8.80
N SER A 374 -16.52 24.11 -9.02
CA SER A 374 -17.50 25.19 -8.79
C SER A 374 -18.90 24.87 -9.33
N PHE A 375 -18.96 24.19 -10.47
CA PHE A 375 -20.19 23.70 -11.07
C PHE A 375 -21.03 22.82 -10.13
N LEU A 376 -20.40 21.93 -9.36
CA LEU A 376 -21.10 21.07 -8.40
C LEU A 376 -21.71 21.88 -7.26
N PHE A 377 -20.99 22.87 -6.73
CA PHE A 377 -21.51 23.76 -5.71
C PHE A 377 -22.70 24.57 -6.24
N GLN A 378 -22.63 25.07 -7.47
CA GLN A 378 -23.74 25.76 -8.12
C GLN A 378 -24.96 24.84 -8.29
N LEU A 379 -24.76 23.62 -8.80
CA LEU A 379 -25.83 22.63 -8.97
C LEU A 379 -26.53 22.30 -7.64
N LEU A 380 -25.75 22.05 -6.58
CA LEU A 380 -26.27 21.75 -5.25
C LEU A 380 -26.96 22.96 -4.62
N SER A 381 -26.47 24.18 -4.87
CA SER A 381 -27.07 25.41 -4.34
C SER A 381 -28.48 25.68 -4.87
N LYS A 382 -28.81 25.24 -6.10
CA LYS A 382 -30.16 25.39 -6.69
C LYS A 382 -31.25 24.70 -5.87
N VAL A 383 -30.89 23.62 -5.16
CA VAL A 383 -31.79 22.90 -4.25
C VAL A 383 -31.51 23.21 -2.77
N ASN A 384 -30.81 24.31 -2.51
CA ASN A 384 -30.43 24.79 -1.18
C ASN A 384 -29.51 23.83 -0.40
N VAL A 385 -28.67 23.04 -1.10
CA VAL A 385 -27.57 22.27 -0.50
C VAL A 385 -26.29 23.09 -0.63
N THR A 386 -25.87 23.68 0.49
CA THR A 386 -24.75 24.62 0.60
C THR A 386 -23.90 24.26 1.82
N SER A 387 -22.73 24.90 2.00
CA SER A 387 -21.90 24.70 3.19
C SER A 387 -22.63 24.98 4.52
N LYS A 388 -23.67 25.82 4.51
CA LYS A 388 -24.48 26.14 5.71
C LYS A 388 -25.60 25.14 5.98
N THR A 389 -26.06 24.43 4.96
CA THR A 389 -27.25 23.54 5.04
C THR A 389 -26.87 22.06 4.98
N VAL A 390 -25.69 21.72 4.44
CA VAL A 390 -25.24 20.34 4.28
C VAL A 390 -25.16 19.60 5.61
N ASP A 391 -24.61 20.20 6.67
CA ASP A 391 -24.54 19.52 7.97
C ASP A 391 -25.91 19.17 8.53
N LYS A 392 -26.91 20.04 8.31
CA LYS A 392 -28.30 19.77 8.69
C LYS A 392 -28.86 18.61 7.88
N LEU A 393 -28.61 18.58 6.57
CA LEU A 393 -29.00 17.47 5.69
C LEU A 393 -28.37 16.15 6.14
N LEU A 394 -27.06 16.14 6.36
CA LEU A 394 -26.31 14.96 6.79
C LEU A 394 -26.77 14.48 8.16
N SER A 395 -26.99 15.38 9.12
CA SER A 395 -27.53 15.02 10.43
C SER A 395 -28.93 14.42 10.35
N LYS A 396 -29.75 14.85 9.38
CA LYS A 396 -31.08 14.28 9.16
C LYS A 396 -31.01 12.89 8.54
N ILE A 397 -30.07 12.68 7.63
CA ILE A 397 -29.76 11.34 7.11
C ILE A 397 -29.27 10.45 8.26
N ASP A 398 -28.37 10.92 9.11
CA ASP A 398 -27.89 10.19 10.30
C ASP A 398 -29.03 9.90 11.31
N GLN A 399 -30.01 10.79 11.46
CA GLN A 399 -31.18 10.51 12.33
C GLN A 399 -32.09 9.41 11.75
N LEU A 400 -32.30 9.40 10.44
CA LEU A 400 -33.23 8.48 9.78
C LEU A 400 -32.59 7.11 9.47
N PHE A 401 -31.28 7.10 9.23
CA PHE A 401 -30.54 5.94 8.76
C PHE A 401 -29.36 5.56 9.67
N GLY A 402 -28.98 6.38 10.65
CA GLY A 402 -27.75 6.18 11.42
C GLY A 402 -27.71 4.89 12.23
N GLU A 403 -26.48 4.46 12.53
CA GLU A 403 -26.17 3.11 13.04
C GLU A 403 -26.78 2.75 14.40
N ASN A 404 -27.31 3.72 15.15
CA ASN A 404 -27.79 3.57 16.53
C ASN A 404 -29.32 3.66 16.70
N GLN A 405 -30.12 3.71 15.61
CA GLN A 405 -31.59 3.68 15.73
C GLN A 405 -32.20 2.39 15.17
N HIS A 406 -33.19 1.91 15.91
CA HIS A 406 -33.89 0.63 15.84
C HIS A 406 -34.21 0.07 14.44
N PRO A 407 -34.34 -1.27 14.31
CA PRO A 407 -34.55 -1.97 13.04
C PRO A 407 -35.98 -1.76 12.53
N LEU A 408 -36.19 -0.75 11.69
CA LEU A 408 -37.34 -0.67 10.78
C LEU A 408 -37.18 -1.54 9.52
N HIS A 409 -36.14 -2.40 9.49
CA HIS A 409 -35.84 -3.27 8.37
C HIS A 409 -35.76 -4.74 8.80
N SER A 410 -36.90 -5.32 9.18
CA SER A 410 -37.19 -6.72 8.87
C SER A 410 -37.94 -6.77 7.53
N PRO A 411 -37.33 -7.26 6.43
CA PRO A 411 -38.15 -7.80 5.37
C PRO A 411 -38.81 -9.07 5.93
N SER A 412 -40.14 -9.13 5.84
CA SER A 412 -40.89 -10.38 5.94
C SER A 412 -40.24 -11.43 5.04
N THR A 413 -40.16 -12.66 5.54
CA THR A 413 -39.48 -13.84 5.02
C THR A 413 -39.88 -14.34 3.63
N ASN A 414 -40.58 -13.55 2.81
CA ASN A 414 -41.21 -14.03 1.56
C ASN A 414 -40.61 -13.48 0.25
N ASP A 415 -39.71 -12.49 0.27
CA ASP A 415 -39.14 -11.91 -0.97
C ASP A 415 -37.86 -12.62 -1.48
N ALA A 416 -37.54 -13.80 -0.95
CA ALA A 416 -36.34 -14.55 -1.33
C ALA A 416 -36.48 -15.38 -2.63
N LEU A 417 -37.56 -15.21 -3.41
CA LEU A 417 -37.91 -16.15 -4.50
C LEU A 417 -38.08 -15.57 -5.90
N GLU A 418 -37.69 -14.33 -6.19
CA GLU A 418 -37.62 -13.85 -7.58
C GLU A 418 -36.21 -13.38 -7.96
N GLY A 419 -35.51 -14.23 -8.72
CA GLY A 419 -34.20 -13.94 -9.29
C GLY A 419 -34.28 -12.82 -10.33
N SER A 420 -33.84 -11.62 -9.95
CA SER A 420 -33.52 -10.53 -10.89
C SER A 420 -32.17 -9.91 -10.51
N PRO A 421 -31.28 -9.56 -11.48
CA PRO A 421 -29.87 -9.26 -11.21
C PRO A 421 -29.61 -7.86 -10.62
N ASN A 422 -30.64 -7.07 -10.32
CA ASN A 422 -30.50 -5.70 -9.81
C ASN A 422 -30.73 -5.64 -8.30
N HIS A 423 -29.74 -6.12 -7.53
CA HIS A 423 -29.65 -5.79 -6.10
C HIS A 423 -29.30 -4.30 -5.96
N TYR A 424 -30.32 -3.45 -5.79
CA TYR A 424 -30.15 -2.10 -5.29
C TYR A 424 -29.54 -2.20 -3.89
N SER A 425 -28.25 -1.87 -3.75
CA SER A 425 -27.55 -1.90 -2.46
C SER A 425 -28.32 -1.05 -1.45
N ASN A 426 -28.55 -1.54 -0.23
CA ASN A 426 -29.20 -0.80 0.86
C ASN A 426 -28.34 0.38 1.39
N ASP A 427 -27.24 0.75 0.71
CA ASP A 427 -26.24 1.71 1.17
C ASP A 427 -26.11 2.97 0.29
N ALA A 428 -26.98 3.14 -0.72
CA ALA A 428 -26.94 4.27 -1.65
C ALA A 428 -26.98 5.63 -0.92
N ILE A 429 -27.85 5.79 0.08
CA ILE A 429 -27.94 7.03 0.87
C ILE A 429 -26.65 7.32 1.64
N PHE A 430 -26.03 6.32 2.27
CA PHE A 430 -24.73 6.48 2.95
C PHE A 430 -23.61 6.80 1.96
N THR A 431 -23.64 6.21 0.78
CA THR A 431 -22.70 6.51 -0.29
C THR A 431 -22.81 7.98 -0.72
N PHE A 432 -24.03 8.48 -0.91
CA PHE A 432 -24.27 9.90 -1.17
C PHE A 432 -23.81 10.79 0.00
N GLN A 433 -24.15 10.40 1.23
CA GLN A 433 -23.74 11.12 2.44
C GLN A 433 -22.22 11.27 2.53
N ARG A 434 -21.46 10.20 2.25
CA ARG A 434 -20.00 10.21 2.19
C ARG A 434 -19.49 11.22 1.15
N TYR A 435 -20.08 11.23 -0.04
CA TYR A 435 -19.65 12.14 -1.12
C TYR A 435 -19.90 13.60 -0.77
N MET A 436 -21.03 13.89 -0.13
CA MET A 436 -21.32 15.25 0.34
C MET A 436 -20.35 15.67 1.45
N ARG A 437 -20.03 14.78 2.41
CA ARG A 437 -19.00 15.06 3.43
C ARG A 437 -17.66 15.40 2.79
N LEU A 438 -17.20 14.59 1.82
CA LEU A 438 -15.94 14.84 1.12
C LEU A 438 -15.91 16.19 0.37
N LEU A 439 -16.98 16.51 -0.36
CA LEU A 439 -17.06 17.74 -1.15
C LEU A 439 -17.10 19.00 -0.26
N PHE A 440 -17.92 18.99 0.79
CA PHE A 440 -18.12 20.17 1.65
C PHE A 440 -17.12 20.29 2.80
N GLN A 441 -16.22 19.32 3.00
CA GLN A 441 -15.03 19.50 3.84
C GLN A 441 -14.06 20.53 3.29
N LEU A 442 -14.19 20.90 2.01
CA LEU A 442 -13.32 21.84 1.31
C LEU A 442 -14.07 23.12 0.97
N SER A 443 -13.34 24.23 0.91
CA SER A 443 -13.84 25.42 0.23
C SER A 443 -13.93 25.19 -1.27
N GLU A 444 -14.76 25.97 -1.97
CA GLU A 444 -14.88 25.91 -3.43
C GLU A 444 -13.52 26.12 -4.12
N GLU A 445 -12.69 27.03 -3.61
CA GLU A 445 -11.33 27.28 -4.10
C GLU A 445 -10.43 26.04 -3.93
N GLN A 446 -10.46 25.40 -2.76
CA GLN A 446 -9.69 24.18 -2.50
C GLN A 446 -10.15 23.03 -3.40
N ALA A 447 -11.46 22.91 -3.61
CA ALA A 447 -12.02 21.91 -4.50
C ALA A 447 -11.54 22.13 -5.95
N ASN A 448 -11.57 23.37 -6.44
CA ASN A 448 -11.08 23.72 -7.79
C ASN A 448 -9.60 23.40 -8.02
N LEU A 449 -8.77 23.40 -6.95
CA LEU A 449 -7.35 23.04 -7.03
C LEU A 449 -7.08 21.53 -6.88
N SER A 450 -8.07 20.74 -6.48
CA SER A 450 -7.89 19.33 -6.09
C SER A 450 -8.66 18.35 -6.97
N TYR A 451 -9.78 18.78 -7.55
CA TYR A 451 -10.72 17.94 -8.28
C TYR A 451 -10.84 18.32 -9.76
N VAL A 452 -11.21 17.33 -10.56
CA VAL A 452 -11.72 17.51 -11.93
C VAL A 452 -13.09 16.85 -12.02
N VAL A 453 -14.08 17.59 -12.52
CA VAL A 453 -15.43 17.08 -12.74
C VAL A 453 -15.56 16.67 -14.21
N CYS A 454 -15.94 15.42 -14.44
CA CYS A 454 -16.15 14.85 -15.76
C CYS A 454 -17.55 14.23 -15.84
N ILE A 455 -18.34 14.68 -16.81
CA ILE A 455 -19.67 14.17 -17.11
C ILE A 455 -19.59 13.40 -18.43
N TYR A 456 -20.07 12.15 -18.46
CA TYR A 456 -19.99 11.32 -19.66
C TYR A 456 -21.12 10.29 -19.71
N ARG A 457 -21.42 9.77 -20.91
CA ARG A 457 -22.39 8.68 -21.10
C ARG A 457 -21.72 7.31 -21.02
N GLU A 458 -22.27 6.41 -20.23
CA GLU A 458 -21.77 5.03 -20.13
C GLU A 458 -22.36 4.14 -21.23
N GLY A 459 -21.76 4.20 -22.42
CA GLY A 459 -22.20 3.39 -23.57
C GLY A 459 -23.63 3.71 -24.01
N LYS A 460 -24.21 2.85 -24.86
CA LYS A 460 -25.53 3.11 -25.46
C LYS A 460 -26.72 2.95 -24.49
N SER A 461 -26.53 2.40 -23.29
CA SER A 461 -27.65 1.99 -22.42
C SER A 461 -27.52 2.30 -20.91
N ARG A 462 -26.39 2.83 -20.39
CA ARG A 462 -26.19 2.96 -18.93
C ARG A 462 -26.35 4.38 -18.37
N GLY A 463 -26.94 5.30 -19.14
CA GLY A 463 -27.20 6.68 -18.70
C GLY A 463 -25.94 7.52 -18.55
N THR A 464 -26.10 8.73 -18.02
CA THR A 464 -25.00 9.67 -17.78
C THR A 464 -24.43 9.52 -16.38
N THR A 465 -23.11 9.63 -16.26
CA THR A 465 -22.35 9.56 -15.02
C THR A 465 -21.54 10.85 -14.86
N LEU A 466 -21.53 11.43 -13.66
CA LEU A 466 -20.60 12.51 -13.26
C LEU A 466 -19.60 11.90 -12.28
N SER A 467 -18.34 11.94 -12.66
CA SER A 467 -17.24 11.60 -11.77
C SER A 467 -16.52 12.86 -11.33
N CYS A 468 -16.38 13.01 -10.01
CA CYS A 468 -15.55 14.02 -9.37
C CYS A 468 -14.26 13.33 -8.92
N TRP A 469 -13.22 13.43 -9.74
CA TRP A 469 -11.94 12.78 -9.46
C TRP A 469 -11.01 13.74 -8.73
N CYS A 470 -10.61 13.35 -7.52
CA CYS A 470 -9.53 13.99 -6.80
C CYS A 470 -8.21 13.51 -7.41
N PHE A 471 -7.31 14.45 -7.69
CA PHE A 471 -5.94 14.15 -8.12
C PHE A 471 -4.88 14.74 -7.20
N ASP A 472 -5.30 15.32 -6.06
CA ASP A 472 -4.46 15.81 -4.98
C ASP A 472 -4.51 14.83 -3.77
N PRO A 473 -3.57 13.88 -3.66
CA PRO A 473 -3.56 12.91 -2.55
C PRO A 473 -3.28 13.59 -1.20
N SER A 474 -2.78 14.83 -1.18
CA SER A 474 -2.43 15.52 0.06
C SER A 474 -3.64 15.79 0.96
N LEU A 475 -4.85 15.85 0.39
CA LEU A 475 -6.09 16.02 1.16
C LEU A 475 -6.27 14.93 2.22
N VAL A 476 -6.01 13.68 1.84
CA VAL A 476 -6.10 12.51 2.72
C VAL A 476 -4.84 12.40 3.57
N MET A 477 -3.67 12.58 2.96
CA MET A 477 -2.40 12.33 3.63
C MET A 477 -2.12 13.35 4.76
N LYS A 478 -2.49 14.63 4.59
CA LYS A 478 -2.38 15.64 5.64
C LYS A 478 -3.28 15.35 6.84
N GLN A 479 -4.47 14.78 6.60
CA GLN A 479 -5.35 14.31 7.69
C GLN A 479 -4.79 13.06 8.38
N LEU A 480 -4.11 12.18 7.64
CA LEU A 480 -3.47 10.99 8.20
C LEU A 480 -2.33 11.33 9.15
N VAL A 481 -1.46 12.29 8.80
CA VAL A 481 -0.29 12.63 9.61
C VAL A 481 -0.60 13.53 10.81
N LYS A 482 -1.84 13.99 10.97
CA LYS A 482 -2.23 14.84 12.09
C LYS A 482 -2.20 14.03 13.40
N GLY A 483 -1.34 14.43 14.33
CA GLY A 483 -1.24 13.84 15.67
C GLY A 483 -0.39 12.58 15.77
N ILE A 484 0.00 11.95 14.66
CA ILE A 484 0.87 10.77 14.68
C ILE A 484 2.31 11.17 15.04
N ARG A 485 3.09 10.22 15.55
CA ARG A 485 4.51 10.43 15.82
C ARG A 485 5.33 10.48 14.53
N CYS A 486 5.11 9.51 13.64
CA CYS A 486 5.95 9.32 12.47
C CYS A 486 5.23 8.48 11.40
N LEU A 487 5.38 8.87 10.13
CA LEU A 487 4.97 8.10 8.96
C LEU A 487 6.22 7.62 8.21
N ILE A 488 6.35 6.32 8.00
CA ILE A 488 7.42 5.73 7.18
C ILE A 488 6.78 5.03 5.99
N LEU A 489 7.13 5.48 4.78
CA LEU A 489 6.73 4.82 3.53
C LEU A 489 7.92 4.04 2.98
N THR A 490 7.73 2.76 2.69
CA THR A 490 8.75 1.91 2.08
C THR A 490 8.21 1.11 0.90
N SER A 491 9.03 0.97 -0.14
CA SER A 491 8.77 0.08 -1.29
C SER A 491 10.06 -0.22 -2.05
N GLY A 492 10.02 -1.22 -2.93
CA GLY A 492 11.10 -1.46 -3.90
C GLY A 492 11.15 -0.48 -5.06
N THR A 493 10.11 0.34 -5.25
CA THR A 493 9.91 1.18 -6.44
C THR A 493 9.29 2.54 -6.12
N LEU A 494 9.66 3.18 -4.99
CA LEU A 494 9.16 4.52 -4.64
C LEU A 494 9.70 5.62 -5.56
N GLY A 495 10.93 5.44 -6.07
CA GLY A 495 11.66 6.45 -6.80
C GLY A 495 10.96 6.93 -8.08
N PRO A 496 11.15 8.21 -8.46
CA PRO A 496 12.00 9.21 -7.81
C PRO A 496 11.39 9.83 -6.53
N LEU A 497 12.11 9.81 -5.41
CA LEU A 497 11.59 10.26 -4.10
C LEU A 497 11.14 11.73 -4.07
N PRO A 498 11.89 12.71 -4.64
CA PRO A 498 11.45 14.10 -4.65
C PRO A 498 10.13 14.33 -5.40
N PHE A 499 9.86 13.50 -6.41
CA PHE A 499 8.60 13.56 -7.14
C PHE A 499 7.43 13.08 -6.27
N LEU A 500 7.60 11.95 -5.58
CA LEU A 500 6.58 11.43 -4.65
C LEU A 500 6.32 12.40 -3.50
N GLU A 501 7.36 13.00 -2.92
CA GLU A 501 7.24 14.05 -1.91
C GLU A 501 6.41 15.24 -2.42
N SER A 502 6.67 15.69 -3.65
CA SER A 502 5.91 16.79 -4.27
C SER A 502 4.44 16.44 -4.54
N GLU A 503 4.12 15.19 -4.92
CA GLU A 503 2.74 14.76 -5.13
C GLU A 503 1.97 14.64 -3.83
N LEU A 504 2.58 14.07 -2.78
CA LEU A 504 1.96 13.94 -1.46
C LEU A 504 1.86 15.28 -0.73
N GLN A 505 2.65 16.29 -1.12
CA GLN A 505 2.76 17.61 -0.47
C GLN A 505 2.95 17.49 1.06
N LEU A 506 3.81 16.56 1.46
CA LEU A 506 4.19 16.30 2.84
C LEU A 506 5.72 16.29 2.94
N PRO A 507 6.31 16.87 4.00
CA PRO A 507 7.75 16.85 4.16
C PRO A 507 8.23 15.45 4.55
N PHE A 508 9.25 14.95 3.86
CA PHE A 508 9.96 13.73 4.21
C PHE A 508 11.46 14.03 4.40
N PRO A 509 11.88 14.58 5.55
CA PRO A 509 13.27 14.97 5.79
C PRO A 509 14.25 13.80 5.73
N ILE A 510 13.77 12.57 5.94
CA ILE A 510 14.58 11.36 5.93
C ILE A 510 14.26 10.60 4.64
N GLN A 511 15.24 10.51 3.76
CA GLN A 511 15.11 9.79 2.50
C GLN A 511 16.27 8.81 2.34
N LEU A 512 15.98 7.65 1.74
CA LEU A 512 16.96 6.63 1.42
C LEU A 512 16.63 6.00 0.08
N GLU A 513 17.64 5.88 -0.78
CA GLU A 513 17.58 5.05 -1.99
C GLU A 513 18.77 4.08 -1.98
N ASN A 514 18.52 2.85 -1.58
CA ASN A 514 19.56 1.84 -1.45
C ASN A 514 20.02 1.28 -2.80
N ARG A 515 21.31 0.94 -2.87
CA ARG A 515 21.84 0.08 -3.93
C ARG A 515 21.42 -1.37 -3.70
N HIS A 516 21.49 -2.18 -4.75
CA HIS A 516 21.24 -3.61 -4.63
C HIS A 516 22.44 -4.31 -3.96
N ILE A 517 22.17 -5.39 -3.22
CA ILE A 517 23.17 -6.24 -2.52
C ILE A 517 23.99 -7.11 -3.51
N ILE A 518 23.59 -7.21 -4.78
CA ILE A 518 24.21 -8.13 -5.73
C ILE A 518 25.50 -7.56 -6.31
N ASP A 519 26.42 -8.46 -6.61
CA ASP A 519 27.63 -8.17 -7.35
C ASP A 519 27.33 -7.83 -8.82
N ALA A 520 28.24 -7.06 -9.43
CA ALA A 520 28.06 -6.61 -10.81
C ALA A 520 28.08 -7.73 -11.86
N ASN A 521 28.51 -8.93 -11.48
CA ASN A 521 28.53 -10.11 -12.32
C ASN A 521 27.26 -10.98 -12.18
N GLN A 522 26.30 -10.63 -11.32
CA GLN A 522 25.07 -11.40 -11.05
C GLN A 522 23.88 -10.96 -11.89
N LEU A 523 23.96 -9.79 -12.52
CA LEU A 523 22.87 -9.25 -13.31
C LEU A 523 23.38 -8.78 -14.66
N LEU A 524 22.75 -9.26 -15.72
CA LEU A 524 22.94 -8.75 -17.07
C LEU A 524 21.70 -7.94 -17.46
N VAL A 525 21.86 -6.65 -17.75
CA VAL A 525 20.76 -5.81 -18.26
C VAL A 525 21.08 -5.34 -19.66
N GLY A 526 20.28 -5.79 -20.63
CA GLY A 526 20.47 -5.50 -22.04
C GLY A 526 19.25 -4.83 -22.63
N THR A 527 19.46 -3.72 -23.33
CA THR A 527 18.45 -3.10 -24.20
C THR A 527 18.74 -3.45 -25.66
N ILE A 528 17.71 -3.79 -26.41
CA ILE A 528 17.81 -4.06 -27.85
C ILE A 528 16.84 -3.18 -28.63
N GLN A 529 17.34 -2.59 -29.71
CA GLN A 529 16.56 -1.74 -30.61
C GLN A 529 15.96 -2.53 -31.78
N ALA A 530 16.61 -3.63 -32.18
CA ALA A 530 16.21 -4.46 -33.30
C ALA A 530 16.40 -5.94 -32.97
N GLY A 531 15.60 -6.80 -33.60
CA GLY A 531 15.71 -8.25 -33.45
C GLY A 531 16.76 -8.90 -34.37
N PRO A 532 16.78 -10.24 -34.44
CA PRO A 532 17.77 -10.99 -35.20
C PRO A 532 17.81 -10.69 -36.70
N SER A 533 16.70 -10.26 -37.30
CA SER A 533 16.63 -9.91 -38.73
C SER A 533 16.87 -8.42 -39.01
N GLY A 534 17.23 -7.64 -37.98
CA GLY A 534 17.46 -6.20 -38.08
C GLY A 534 16.18 -5.36 -38.07
N GLN A 535 15.00 -5.99 -37.92
CA GLN A 535 13.73 -5.26 -37.79
C GLN A 535 13.66 -4.54 -36.44
N VAL A 536 13.29 -3.27 -36.46
CA VAL A 536 13.20 -2.43 -35.26
C VAL A 536 12.08 -2.90 -34.35
N LEU A 537 12.39 -3.04 -33.07
CA LEU A 537 11.46 -3.37 -32.00
C LEU A 537 10.91 -2.06 -31.42
N ASN A 538 9.71 -1.67 -31.85
CA ASN A 538 8.98 -0.54 -31.27
C ASN A 538 7.52 -0.94 -31.05
N SER A 539 7.12 -1.04 -29.78
CA SER A 539 5.78 -1.47 -29.37
C SER A 539 4.76 -0.31 -29.28
N ASN A 540 4.99 0.82 -29.95
CA ASN A 540 4.01 1.91 -29.99
C ASN A 540 2.70 1.47 -30.66
N TRP A 541 1.65 2.28 -30.53
CA TRP A 541 0.32 1.95 -31.04
C TRP A 541 0.26 1.74 -32.56
N ARG A 542 1.17 2.35 -33.34
CA ARG A 542 1.24 2.24 -34.80
C ARG A 542 1.86 0.91 -35.24
N ASN A 543 2.88 0.46 -34.51
CA ASN A 543 3.74 -0.64 -34.95
C ASN A 543 3.37 -1.99 -34.31
N ARG A 544 2.83 -1.99 -33.08
CA ARG A 544 2.60 -3.21 -32.27
C ARG A 544 1.68 -4.25 -32.91
N ASN A 545 0.76 -3.82 -33.78
CA ASN A 545 -0.17 -4.70 -34.47
C ASN A 545 0.38 -5.25 -35.79
N SER A 546 1.52 -4.76 -36.26
CA SER A 546 2.12 -5.21 -37.52
C SER A 546 2.62 -6.66 -37.40
N THR A 547 2.44 -7.43 -38.48
CA THR A 547 2.94 -8.81 -38.56
C THR A 547 4.46 -8.88 -38.49
N ALA A 548 5.15 -7.88 -39.03
CA ALA A 548 6.61 -7.74 -38.95
C ALA A 548 7.08 -7.65 -37.49
N TYR A 549 6.46 -6.78 -36.68
CA TYR A 549 6.79 -6.63 -35.25
C TYR A 549 6.53 -7.93 -34.49
N LYS A 550 5.33 -8.52 -34.64
CA LYS A 550 4.95 -9.77 -33.95
C LYS A 550 5.91 -10.90 -34.30
N ARG A 551 6.28 -11.05 -35.59
CA ARG A 551 7.23 -12.06 -36.05
C ARG A 551 8.62 -11.85 -35.46
N GLU A 552 9.11 -10.61 -35.48
CA GLU A 552 10.44 -10.31 -34.98
C GLU A 552 10.56 -10.53 -33.47
N LEU A 553 9.56 -10.10 -32.71
CA LEU A 553 9.48 -10.36 -31.28
C LEU A 553 9.49 -11.88 -30.98
N GLY A 554 8.70 -12.66 -31.74
CA GLY A 554 8.68 -14.12 -31.61
C GLY A 554 10.05 -14.76 -31.88
N ARG A 555 10.78 -14.27 -32.90
CA ARG A 555 12.16 -14.70 -33.17
C ARG A 555 13.13 -14.34 -32.06
N CYS A 556 12.96 -13.17 -31.43
CA CYS A 556 13.77 -12.79 -30.26
C CYS A 556 13.56 -13.79 -29.11
N ILE A 557 12.30 -14.05 -28.74
CA ILE A 557 11.93 -14.95 -27.64
C ILE A 557 12.40 -16.38 -27.91
N TYR A 558 12.25 -16.86 -29.15
CA TYR A 558 12.81 -18.15 -29.57
C TYR A 558 14.33 -18.22 -29.32
N ASN A 559 15.09 -17.23 -29.79
CA ASN A 559 16.54 -17.20 -29.59
C ASN A 559 16.96 -17.09 -28.12
N PHE A 560 16.20 -16.35 -27.30
CA PHE A 560 16.42 -16.32 -25.85
C PHE A 560 16.15 -17.67 -25.19
N SER A 561 15.10 -18.38 -25.63
CA SER A 561 14.75 -19.71 -25.12
C SER A 561 15.85 -20.76 -25.33
N LEU A 562 16.74 -20.55 -26.31
CA LEU A 562 17.87 -21.44 -26.60
C LEU A 562 19.03 -21.30 -25.60
N VAL A 563 19.21 -20.12 -25.00
CA VAL A 563 20.41 -19.79 -24.21
C VAL A 563 20.14 -19.58 -22.72
N ILE A 564 18.92 -19.19 -22.36
CA ILE A 564 18.55 -18.90 -20.97
C ILE A 564 18.06 -20.18 -20.29
N PRO A 565 18.68 -20.65 -19.19
CA PRO A 565 18.21 -21.79 -18.42
C PRO A 565 16.98 -21.41 -17.58
N GLY A 566 16.19 -22.41 -17.15
CA GLY A 566 15.06 -22.18 -16.24
C GLY A 566 13.98 -21.26 -16.81
N GLY A 567 13.35 -20.49 -15.93
CA GLY A 567 12.18 -19.65 -16.21
C GLY A 567 12.50 -18.36 -16.95
N ILE A 568 11.70 -18.04 -17.97
CA ILE A 568 11.69 -16.72 -18.61
C ILE A 568 10.30 -16.10 -18.37
N LEU A 569 10.27 -14.92 -17.77
CA LEU A 569 9.06 -14.12 -17.64
C LEU A 569 9.01 -13.11 -18.78
N VAL A 570 7.93 -13.09 -19.55
CA VAL A 570 7.76 -12.16 -20.68
C VAL A 570 6.58 -11.25 -20.37
N PHE A 571 6.86 -9.97 -20.10
CA PHE A 571 5.85 -8.99 -19.72
C PHE A 571 5.47 -8.09 -20.89
N PHE A 572 4.19 -8.07 -21.21
CA PHE A 572 3.58 -7.22 -22.23
C PHE A 572 2.96 -5.95 -21.62
N PRO A 573 2.71 -4.90 -22.42
CA PRO A 573 2.11 -3.67 -21.92
C PRO A 573 0.59 -3.79 -21.70
N SER A 574 -0.07 -4.78 -22.33
CA SER A 574 -1.49 -5.07 -22.09
C SER A 574 -1.85 -6.49 -22.53
N TYR A 575 -2.97 -7.01 -22.00
CA TYR A 575 -3.51 -8.32 -22.38
C TYR A 575 -3.80 -8.42 -23.87
N GLN A 576 -4.33 -7.37 -24.49
CA GLN A 576 -4.62 -7.36 -25.93
C GLN A 576 -3.34 -7.60 -26.74
N VAL A 577 -2.26 -6.87 -26.44
CA VAL A 577 -0.98 -7.01 -27.18
C VAL A 577 -0.38 -8.41 -26.98
N MET A 578 -0.48 -8.95 -25.76
CA MET A 578 -0.03 -10.31 -25.46
C MET A 578 -0.80 -11.34 -26.29
N MET A 579 -2.13 -11.32 -26.24
CA MET A 579 -2.98 -12.27 -26.95
C MET A 579 -2.77 -12.18 -28.47
N ASP A 580 -2.72 -10.97 -29.01
CA ASP A 580 -2.46 -10.70 -30.42
C ASP A 580 -1.11 -11.25 -30.92
N CYS A 581 -0.09 -11.28 -30.06
CA CYS A 581 1.22 -11.86 -30.36
C CYS A 581 1.18 -13.39 -30.26
N VAL A 582 0.59 -13.91 -29.18
CA VAL A 582 0.47 -15.36 -28.94
C VAL A 582 -0.35 -16.04 -30.03
N GLU A 583 -1.49 -15.46 -30.43
CA GLU A 583 -2.33 -15.96 -31.52
C GLU A 583 -1.57 -15.97 -32.85
N TYR A 584 -0.81 -14.90 -33.14
CA TYR A 584 0.05 -14.84 -34.31
C TYR A 584 1.14 -15.94 -34.28
N TRP A 585 1.77 -16.20 -33.13
CA TRP A 585 2.82 -17.22 -33.01
C TRP A 585 2.30 -18.64 -33.11
N LYS A 586 1.03 -18.89 -32.72
CA LYS A 586 0.34 -20.17 -32.85
C LYS A 586 -0.11 -20.47 -34.28
N THR A 587 -0.25 -19.45 -35.12
CA THR A 587 -0.77 -19.58 -36.49
C THR A 587 0.31 -19.39 -37.55
N CYS A 588 1.38 -18.66 -37.26
CA CYS A 588 2.46 -18.40 -38.22
C CYS A 588 3.52 -19.51 -38.20
N GLY A 589 3.63 -20.24 -39.31
CA GLY A 589 4.72 -21.17 -39.61
C GLY A 589 6.03 -20.47 -39.94
N MET A 590 7.18 -20.99 -39.48
CA MET A 590 8.46 -20.64 -40.07
C MET A 590 8.53 -21.26 -41.47
N GLN A 591 8.84 -20.47 -42.51
CA GLN A 591 9.21 -21.02 -43.81
C GLN A 591 10.45 -21.90 -43.59
N SER A 592 10.34 -23.18 -43.91
CA SER A 592 11.46 -24.10 -43.90
C SER A 592 12.46 -23.65 -44.97
N ASP A 593 13.74 -23.54 -44.60
CA ASP A 593 14.84 -23.37 -45.54
C ASP A 593 14.98 -24.65 -46.38
N GLY A 594 14.12 -24.81 -47.39
CA GLY A 594 14.27 -25.57 -48.64
C GLY A 594 14.87 -26.99 -48.64
N ARG A 595 15.10 -27.64 -47.50
CA ARG A 595 15.81 -28.92 -47.40
C ARG A 595 15.14 -29.84 -46.38
N GLY A 596 14.07 -30.49 -46.79
CA GLY A 596 13.45 -31.57 -46.01
C GLY A 596 12.03 -31.87 -46.46
N THR A 597 11.79 -33.10 -46.89
CA THR A 597 10.53 -33.65 -47.43
C THR A 597 9.53 -34.07 -46.35
N ASP A 598 9.41 -33.32 -45.25
CA ASP A 598 8.40 -33.57 -44.21
C ASP A 598 7.66 -32.28 -43.86
N THR A 599 6.45 -32.14 -44.37
CA THR A 599 5.67 -30.89 -44.41
C THR A 599 4.86 -30.65 -43.13
N THR A 600 5.48 -30.73 -41.94
CA THR A 600 4.85 -30.22 -40.72
C THR A 600 5.21 -28.74 -40.56
N ILE A 601 4.26 -27.84 -40.83
CA ILE A 601 4.43 -26.41 -40.56
C ILE A 601 4.69 -26.23 -39.06
N THR A 602 5.95 -26.03 -38.69
CA THR A 602 6.30 -25.77 -37.29
C THR A 602 6.13 -24.28 -37.03
N THR A 603 5.21 -23.93 -36.13
CA THR A 603 4.96 -22.53 -35.79
C THR A 603 6.04 -21.98 -34.88
N ILE A 604 6.10 -20.65 -34.72
CA ILE A 604 6.99 -20.02 -33.73
C ILE A 604 6.67 -20.56 -32.34
N TRP A 605 5.37 -20.69 -32.02
CA TRP A 605 4.91 -21.23 -30.74
C TRP A 605 5.43 -22.65 -30.49
N ASP A 606 5.27 -23.55 -31.46
CA ASP A 606 5.73 -24.95 -31.34
C ASP A 606 7.25 -25.03 -31.23
N SER A 607 7.97 -24.17 -31.95
CA SER A 607 9.44 -24.11 -31.91
C SER A 607 9.95 -23.75 -30.52
N ILE A 608 9.28 -22.83 -29.84
CA ILE A 608 9.59 -22.47 -28.45
C ILE A 608 9.13 -23.58 -27.50
N GLY A 609 7.92 -24.13 -27.72
CA GLY A 609 7.31 -25.19 -26.92
C GLY A 609 8.14 -26.49 -26.85
N ARG A 610 8.89 -26.79 -27.92
CA ARG A 610 9.86 -27.91 -27.94
C ARG A 610 11.06 -27.71 -26.99
N ARG A 611 11.31 -26.49 -26.53
CA ARG A 611 12.45 -26.14 -25.65
C ARG A 611 12.01 -25.82 -24.24
N LYS A 612 10.92 -25.08 -24.09
CA LYS A 612 10.39 -24.60 -22.81
C LYS A 612 8.88 -24.77 -22.75
N PHE A 613 8.38 -25.16 -21.58
CA PHE A 613 6.94 -25.20 -21.33
C PHE A 613 6.35 -23.79 -21.41
N LEU A 614 5.22 -23.62 -22.09
CA LEU A 614 4.63 -22.31 -22.36
C LEU A 614 3.35 -22.10 -21.56
N VAL A 615 3.27 -20.97 -20.87
CA VAL A 615 2.12 -20.60 -20.04
C VAL A 615 1.73 -19.15 -20.31
N VAL A 616 0.43 -18.86 -20.40
CA VAL A 616 -0.11 -17.51 -20.65
C VAL A 616 -1.00 -17.12 -19.49
N GLU A 617 -0.78 -15.93 -18.92
CA GLU A 617 -1.59 -15.36 -17.85
C GLU A 617 -3.06 -15.21 -18.28
N SER A 618 -3.99 -15.74 -17.47
CA SER A 618 -5.41 -15.46 -17.60
C SER A 618 -5.77 -14.16 -16.87
N LYS A 619 -6.74 -13.42 -17.44
CA LYS A 619 -7.30 -12.24 -16.79
C LYS A 619 -8.16 -12.61 -15.58
N GLU A 620 -8.80 -13.78 -15.61
CA GLU A 620 -9.71 -14.28 -14.57
C GLU A 620 -8.95 -14.88 -13.38
N GLU A 621 -9.49 -14.70 -12.17
CA GLU A 621 -8.79 -15.02 -10.92
C GLU A 621 -8.61 -16.51 -10.66
N ASN A 622 -9.68 -17.27 -10.84
CA ASN A 622 -9.67 -18.70 -10.59
C ASN A 622 -8.70 -19.40 -11.54
N ASP A 623 -8.79 -19.08 -12.83
CA ASP A 623 -7.90 -19.59 -13.87
C ASP A 623 -6.44 -19.22 -13.62
N PHE A 624 -6.18 -18.03 -13.08
CA PHE A 624 -4.83 -17.56 -12.80
C PHE A 624 -4.11 -18.46 -11.78
N HIS A 625 -4.76 -18.79 -10.67
CA HIS A 625 -4.17 -19.63 -9.63
C HIS A 625 -3.85 -21.04 -10.14
N GLU A 626 -4.73 -21.62 -10.96
CA GLU A 626 -4.49 -22.91 -11.59
C GLU A 626 -3.32 -22.84 -12.59
N THR A 627 -3.32 -21.81 -13.44
CA THR A 627 -2.26 -21.57 -14.44
C THR A 627 -0.89 -21.41 -13.78
N PHE A 628 -0.82 -20.66 -12.67
CA PHE A 628 0.42 -20.49 -11.93
C PHE A 628 0.88 -21.79 -11.26
N ARG A 629 -0.03 -22.56 -10.65
CA ARG A 629 0.30 -23.88 -10.08
C ARG A 629 0.87 -24.83 -11.13
N LEU A 630 0.29 -24.84 -12.33
CA LEU A 630 0.81 -25.63 -13.46
C LEU A 630 2.23 -25.21 -13.83
N TYR A 631 2.50 -23.90 -13.88
CA TYR A 631 3.86 -23.39 -14.11
C TYR A 631 4.84 -23.93 -13.05
N GLN A 632 4.48 -23.84 -11.76
CA GLN A 632 5.34 -24.30 -10.67
C GLN A 632 5.64 -25.80 -10.76
N GLN A 633 4.61 -26.62 -10.96
CA GLN A 633 4.77 -28.08 -11.10
C GLN A 633 5.71 -28.45 -12.26
N GLN A 634 5.60 -27.77 -13.40
CA GLN A 634 6.46 -28.04 -14.55
C GLN A 634 7.90 -27.57 -14.33
N MET A 635 8.09 -26.44 -13.65
CA MET A 635 9.42 -25.96 -13.25
C MET A 635 10.11 -26.91 -12.28
N ASP A 636 9.38 -27.48 -11.31
CA ASP A 636 9.90 -28.42 -10.32
C ASP A 636 10.25 -29.78 -10.92
N ASN A 637 9.48 -30.24 -11.91
CA ASN A 637 9.73 -31.52 -12.59
C ASN A 637 11.05 -31.53 -13.39
N ARG A 638 11.62 -30.36 -13.73
CA ARG A 638 12.90 -30.19 -14.46
C ARG A 638 13.05 -31.01 -15.77
N ALA A 639 11.95 -31.56 -16.29
CA ALA A 639 11.92 -32.42 -17.46
C ALA A 639 12.08 -31.63 -18.77
N CYS A 640 11.67 -30.36 -18.77
CA CYS A 640 11.88 -29.39 -19.85
C CYS A 640 13.02 -28.42 -19.45
N GLY A 641 13.64 -27.74 -20.43
CA GLY A 641 14.71 -26.76 -20.20
C GLY A 641 14.27 -25.49 -19.45
N GLY A 642 13.22 -25.56 -18.63
CA GLY A 642 12.49 -24.50 -17.97
C GLY A 642 11.17 -24.15 -18.69
N GLY A 643 10.53 -23.08 -18.23
CA GLY A 643 9.26 -22.58 -18.77
C GLY A 643 9.32 -21.12 -19.18
N ILE A 644 8.45 -20.70 -20.09
CA ILE A 644 8.18 -19.30 -20.40
C ILE A 644 6.77 -18.98 -19.92
N LEU A 645 6.67 -17.96 -19.09
CA LEU A 645 5.41 -17.44 -18.58
C LEU A 645 5.17 -16.06 -19.20
N PHE A 646 4.18 -15.97 -20.09
CA PHE A 646 3.73 -14.74 -20.70
C PHE A 646 2.71 -14.06 -19.79
N GLY A 647 2.98 -12.82 -19.40
CA GLY A 647 2.08 -12.04 -18.56
C GLY A 647 2.07 -10.57 -18.96
N VAL A 648 1.39 -9.75 -18.18
CA VAL A 648 1.27 -8.31 -18.44
C VAL A 648 1.83 -7.48 -17.29
N CYS A 649 2.33 -6.29 -17.62
CA CYS A 649 2.65 -5.27 -16.62
C CYS A 649 1.35 -4.83 -15.92
N ARG A 650 1.43 -4.50 -14.63
CA ARG A 650 0.25 -4.20 -13.77
C ARG A 650 -0.75 -5.38 -13.68
N GLY A 651 -0.32 -6.57 -14.08
CA GLY A 651 -1.02 -7.84 -13.92
C GLY A 651 -0.64 -8.52 -12.61
N ARG A 652 -1.33 -9.61 -12.29
CA ARG A 652 -1.15 -10.36 -11.03
C ARG A 652 0.22 -11.01 -10.97
N MET A 653 0.84 -11.32 -12.11
CA MET A 653 2.21 -11.85 -12.11
C MET A 653 3.26 -10.78 -11.82
N SER A 654 3.04 -9.56 -12.31
CA SER A 654 3.98 -8.46 -12.13
C SER A 654 3.91 -7.86 -10.72
N GLU A 655 2.85 -8.16 -9.95
CA GLU A 655 2.57 -7.67 -8.61
C GLU A 655 2.33 -8.82 -7.62
N GLY A 656 3.08 -8.89 -6.52
CA GLY A 656 2.75 -9.79 -5.40
C GLY A 656 3.14 -11.27 -5.52
N ILE A 657 3.58 -11.76 -6.68
CA ILE A 657 4.18 -13.09 -6.81
C ILE A 657 5.69 -13.06 -6.59
N ASP A 658 6.16 -14.05 -5.82
CA ASP A 658 7.57 -14.34 -5.66
C ASP A 658 8.02 -15.41 -6.66
N PHE A 659 9.15 -15.14 -7.31
CA PHE A 659 9.76 -16.03 -8.30
C PHE A 659 11.21 -16.17 -7.86
N SER A 660 11.52 -17.26 -7.17
CA SER A 660 12.86 -17.53 -6.66
C SER A 660 13.67 -18.35 -7.65
N ASP A 661 14.97 -18.06 -7.74
CA ASP A 661 15.94 -18.90 -8.43
C ASP A 661 15.53 -19.27 -9.88
N ASP A 662 15.37 -20.57 -10.15
CA ASP A 662 15.13 -21.11 -11.49
C ASP A 662 13.74 -20.78 -12.02
N TYR A 663 12.82 -20.30 -11.16
CA TYR A 663 11.50 -19.83 -11.58
C TYR A 663 11.56 -18.54 -12.41
N ALA A 664 12.63 -17.75 -12.32
CA ALA A 664 12.79 -16.54 -13.14
C ALA A 664 14.26 -16.15 -13.35
N ARG A 665 14.94 -16.84 -14.27
CA ARG A 665 16.32 -16.50 -14.66
C ARG A 665 16.40 -15.31 -15.61
N ALA A 666 15.31 -15.00 -16.31
CA ALA A 666 15.23 -13.78 -17.08
C ALA A 666 13.85 -13.13 -17.07
N VAL A 667 13.84 -11.80 -17.13
CA VAL A 667 12.66 -11.00 -17.47
C VAL A 667 12.88 -10.36 -18.84
N VAL A 668 11.92 -10.54 -19.73
CA VAL A 668 11.85 -9.88 -21.04
C VAL A 668 10.71 -8.86 -21.01
N MET A 669 11.06 -7.58 -21.09
CA MET A 669 10.10 -6.49 -21.16
C MET A 669 9.77 -6.19 -22.62
N VAL A 670 8.53 -6.47 -23.03
CA VAL A 670 8.04 -6.18 -24.37
C VAL A 670 7.41 -4.79 -24.38
N GLY A 671 8.05 -3.83 -25.04
CA GLY A 671 7.53 -2.48 -25.09
C GLY A 671 7.57 -1.74 -23.75
N ILE A 672 6.94 -0.56 -23.74
CA ILE A 672 6.82 0.30 -22.56
C ILE A 672 5.33 0.38 -22.17
N PRO A 673 4.96 -0.01 -20.93
CA PRO A 673 3.58 -0.11 -20.47
C PRO A 673 2.99 1.27 -20.09
N PHE A 674 2.88 2.16 -21.07
CA PHE A 674 2.24 3.46 -20.85
C PHE A 674 0.75 3.30 -20.48
N PRO A 675 0.23 4.09 -19.53
CA PRO A 675 -1.21 4.17 -19.28
C PRO A 675 -1.98 4.50 -20.57
N PRO A 676 -3.15 3.89 -20.83
CA PRO A 676 -3.85 4.14 -22.08
C PRO A 676 -4.41 5.57 -22.15
N LEU A 677 -4.01 6.36 -23.15
CA LEU A 677 -4.49 7.75 -23.32
C LEU A 677 -5.99 7.87 -23.62
N HIS A 678 -6.67 6.80 -24.02
CA HIS A 678 -8.12 6.83 -24.22
C HIS A 678 -8.88 6.60 -22.90
N GLU A 679 -8.21 6.17 -21.84
CA GLU A 679 -8.82 6.01 -20.53
C GLU A 679 -9.13 7.39 -19.93
N ARG A 680 -10.39 7.61 -19.55
CA ARG A 680 -10.85 8.92 -19.07
C ARG A 680 -10.06 9.41 -17.85
N LYS A 681 -9.79 8.52 -16.88
CA LYS A 681 -9.05 8.89 -15.65
C LYS A 681 -7.62 9.35 -15.97
N VAL A 682 -6.95 8.71 -16.94
CA VAL A 682 -5.61 9.12 -17.42
C VAL A 682 -5.68 10.50 -18.08
N ARG A 683 -6.66 10.73 -18.96
CA ARG A 683 -6.88 12.04 -19.60
C ARG A 683 -7.18 13.12 -18.60
N MET A 684 -8.01 12.84 -17.59
CA MET A 684 -8.35 13.81 -16.56
C MET A 684 -7.19 14.10 -15.61
N LYS A 685 -6.34 13.11 -15.28
CA LYS A 685 -5.10 13.37 -14.54
C LYS A 685 -4.15 14.24 -15.36
N GLN A 686 -3.99 13.98 -16.66
CA GLN A 686 -3.21 14.85 -17.54
C GLN A 686 -3.78 16.26 -17.59
N HIS A 687 -5.09 16.40 -17.78
CA HIS A 687 -5.80 17.69 -17.77
C HIS A 687 -5.60 18.44 -16.45
N TYR A 688 -5.69 17.74 -15.32
CA TYR A 688 -5.43 18.28 -13.99
C TYR A 688 -4.03 18.86 -13.88
N LEU A 689 -3.01 18.07 -14.23
CA LEU A 689 -1.62 18.52 -14.14
C LEU A 689 -1.34 19.68 -15.11
N SER A 690 -1.87 19.64 -16.34
CA SER A 690 -1.62 20.66 -17.37
C SER A 690 -2.41 21.95 -17.20
N HIS A 691 -3.68 21.88 -16.79
CA HIS A 691 -4.59 23.04 -16.76
C HIS A 691 -4.88 23.53 -15.33
N VAL A 692 -5.05 22.63 -14.37
CA VAL A 692 -5.32 23.01 -12.97
C VAL A 692 -4.03 23.40 -12.26
N LYS A 693 -3.01 22.52 -12.28
CA LYS A 693 -1.68 22.82 -11.73
C LYS A 693 -0.82 23.67 -12.68
N LYS A 694 -1.27 23.87 -13.93
CA LYS A 694 -0.60 24.68 -14.96
C LYS A 694 0.84 24.21 -15.26
N ASP A 695 1.09 22.91 -15.19
CA ASP A 695 2.41 22.32 -15.41
C ASP A 695 2.36 21.16 -16.42
N ASN A 696 2.58 21.52 -17.68
CA ASN A 696 2.67 20.56 -18.79
C ASN A 696 3.87 19.62 -18.67
N ALA A 697 4.99 20.08 -18.09
CA ALA A 697 6.17 19.26 -17.92
C ALA A 697 5.91 18.17 -16.88
N LEU A 698 5.22 18.52 -15.79
CA LEU A 698 4.75 17.58 -14.76
C LEU A 698 3.78 16.55 -15.34
N ALA A 699 2.83 16.96 -16.18
CA ALA A 699 1.90 16.04 -16.85
C ALA A 699 2.63 14.98 -17.69
N GLN A 700 3.60 15.40 -18.51
CA GLN A 700 4.41 14.47 -19.31
C GLN A 700 5.33 13.61 -18.45
N ARG A 701 5.90 14.17 -17.38
CA ARG A 701 6.77 13.47 -16.45
C ARG A 701 5.99 12.39 -15.70
N TRP A 702 4.83 12.71 -15.15
CA TRP A 702 3.92 11.76 -14.51
C TRP A 702 3.61 10.57 -15.45
N TYR A 703 3.20 10.86 -16.69
CA TYR A 703 2.85 9.82 -17.66
C TYR A 703 4.01 8.87 -18.00
N ARG A 704 5.25 9.39 -18.04
CA ARG A 704 6.46 8.56 -18.22
C ARG A 704 6.80 7.76 -16.98
N LEU A 705 6.74 8.38 -15.80
CA LEU A 705 7.03 7.72 -14.52
C LEU A 705 6.06 6.58 -14.25
N GLU A 706 4.79 6.74 -14.60
CA GLU A 706 3.78 5.68 -14.50
C GLU A 706 4.14 4.43 -15.31
N ALA A 707 4.68 4.62 -16.51
CA ALA A 707 5.15 3.50 -17.32
C ALA A 707 6.41 2.85 -16.73
N ILE A 708 7.35 3.67 -16.25
CA ILE A 708 8.61 3.18 -15.67
C ILE A 708 8.40 2.45 -14.35
N ARG A 709 7.46 2.89 -13.50
CA ARG A 709 7.09 2.18 -12.27
C ARG A 709 6.64 0.75 -12.56
N ALA A 710 5.77 0.57 -13.56
CA ALA A 710 5.33 -0.74 -14.00
C ALA A 710 6.48 -1.61 -14.56
N VAL A 711 7.45 -0.99 -15.25
CA VAL A 711 8.68 -1.69 -15.68
C VAL A 711 9.50 -2.13 -14.46
N ASN A 712 9.74 -1.23 -13.49
CA ASN A 712 10.52 -1.51 -12.28
C ASN A 712 9.91 -2.64 -11.43
N GLN A 713 8.57 -2.69 -11.33
CA GLN A 713 7.85 -3.78 -10.64
C GLN A 713 8.06 -5.14 -11.33
N ALA A 714 8.03 -5.17 -12.66
CA ALA A 714 8.19 -6.39 -13.44
C ALA A 714 9.63 -6.92 -13.41
N ILE A 715 10.64 -6.03 -13.53
CA ILE A 715 12.05 -6.43 -13.54
C ILE A 715 12.58 -6.78 -12.15
N GLY A 716 11.96 -6.26 -11.07
CA GLY A 716 12.26 -6.63 -9.68
C GLY A 716 11.95 -8.10 -9.33
N ARG A 717 11.47 -8.89 -10.30
CA ARG A 717 11.17 -10.33 -10.15
C ARG A 717 12.38 -11.25 -10.37
N VAL A 718 13.46 -10.76 -10.98
CA VAL A 718 14.64 -11.57 -11.37
C VAL A 718 15.56 -11.90 -10.19
N ILE A 719 15.64 -11.02 -9.19
CA ILE A 719 16.59 -11.15 -8.08
C ILE A 719 15.85 -11.17 -6.75
N ARG A 720 15.98 -12.25 -5.98
CA ARG A 720 15.29 -12.43 -4.69
C ARG A 720 16.18 -12.48 -3.46
N HIS A 721 17.45 -12.81 -3.62
CA HIS A 721 18.40 -12.84 -2.52
C HIS A 721 19.82 -12.53 -2.99
N GLU A 722 20.74 -12.34 -2.05
CA GLU A 722 22.14 -11.98 -2.32
C GLU A 722 22.86 -12.92 -3.29
N LYS A 723 22.53 -14.22 -3.30
CA LYS A 723 23.17 -15.23 -4.17
C LYS A 723 22.49 -15.42 -5.52
N ASP A 724 21.40 -14.70 -5.76
CA ASP A 724 20.57 -14.91 -6.96
C ASP A 724 21.23 -14.26 -8.18
N PHE A 725 20.83 -14.68 -9.37
CA PHE A 725 21.35 -14.12 -10.62
C PHE A 725 20.35 -14.29 -11.76
N GLY A 726 20.41 -13.37 -12.72
CA GLY A 726 19.58 -13.45 -13.90
C GLY A 726 19.84 -12.33 -14.90
N ALA A 727 18.96 -12.24 -15.89
CA ALA A 727 19.04 -11.25 -16.95
C ALA A 727 17.75 -10.44 -17.09
N ILE A 728 17.87 -9.15 -17.38
CA ILE A 728 16.77 -8.27 -17.76
C ILE A 728 16.99 -7.84 -19.20
N ILE A 729 16.01 -8.10 -20.06
CA ILE A 729 16.07 -7.80 -21.48
C ILE A 729 14.95 -6.81 -21.81
N LEU A 730 15.33 -5.61 -22.24
CA LEU A 730 14.40 -4.53 -22.58
C LEU A 730 14.23 -4.48 -24.11
N CYS A 731 13.11 -4.97 -24.60
CA CYS A 731 12.78 -5.12 -26.02
C CYS A 731 11.93 -3.94 -26.53
N ASP A 732 12.53 -2.75 -26.60
CA ASP A 732 11.97 -1.59 -27.28
C ASP A 732 13.08 -0.55 -27.51
N GLU A 733 13.16 0.04 -28.71
CA GLU A 733 14.18 1.04 -29.02
C GLU A 733 14.15 2.25 -28.07
N ARG A 734 12.96 2.59 -27.55
CA ARG A 734 12.74 3.75 -26.68
C ARG A 734 13.40 3.61 -25.31
N PHE A 735 13.72 2.39 -24.86
CA PHE A 735 14.47 2.21 -23.61
C PHE A 735 15.85 2.85 -23.64
N CYS A 736 16.43 3.08 -24.83
CA CYS A 736 17.74 3.73 -24.95
C CYS A 736 17.75 5.16 -24.41
N SER A 737 16.66 5.91 -24.60
CA SER A 737 16.54 7.28 -24.06
C SER A 737 15.97 7.33 -22.65
N MET A 738 15.39 6.23 -22.14
CA MET A 738 14.69 6.18 -20.86
C MET A 738 15.45 5.42 -19.76
N SER A 739 16.65 4.91 -20.04
CA SER A 739 17.47 4.13 -19.09
C SER A 739 17.75 4.84 -17.77
N HIS A 740 17.95 6.16 -17.81
CA HIS A 740 18.19 7.02 -16.64
C HIS A 740 16.96 7.16 -15.70
N GLN A 741 15.78 6.73 -16.15
CA GLN A 741 14.54 6.79 -15.36
C GLN A 741 14.26 5.49 -14.58
N LEU A 742 14.92 4.38 -14.95
CA LEU A 742 14.81 3.12 -14.22
C LEU A 742 15.33 3.27 -12.78
N SER A 743 14.94 2.37 -11.86
CA SER A 743 15.43 2.43 -10.48
C SER A 743 16.96 2.53 -10.41
N ARG A 744 17.49 3.36 -9.50
CA ARG A 744 18.93 3.67 -9.40
C ARG A 744 19.83 2.43 -9.32
N TRP A 745 19.33 1.34 -8.74
CA TRP A 745 20.10 0.10 -8.61
C TRP A 745 20.28 -0.65 -9.94
N ILE A 746 19.44 -0.42 -10.95
CA ILE A 746 19.50 -1.09 -12.26
C ILE A 746 20.38 -0.31 -13.22
N GLN A 747 20.33 1.02 -13.15
CA GLN A 747 21.00 1.93 -14.07
C GLN A 747 22.47 1.56 -14.34
N PRO A 748 23.31 1.17 -13.34
CA PRO A 748 24.70 0.81 -13.58
C PRO A 748 24.90 -0.42 -14.48
N PHE A 749 23.92 -1.31 -14.53
CA PHE A 749 23.96 -2.56 -15.30
C PHE A 749 23.43 -2.41 -16.72
N VAL A 750 22.73 -1.33 -17.03
CA VAL A 750 22.09 -1.13 -18.33
C VAL A 750 23.16 -0.93 -19.41
N ARG A 751 23.11 -1.79 -20.44
CA ARG A 751 23.92 -1.68 -21.64
C ARG A 751 23.06 -1.76 -22.89
N HIS A 752 23.50 -1.11 -23.96
CA HIS A 752 22.87 -1.15 -25.28
C HIS A 752 23.60 -2.17 -26.15
N TYR A 753 22.86 -3.13 -26.70
CA TYR A 753 23.43 -4.23 -27.48
C TYR A 753 22.76 -4.32 -28.85
N SER A 754 23.52 -4.77 -29.85
CA SER A 754 22.91 -5.44 -31.00
C SER A 754 22.37 -6.81 -30.59
N PHE A 755 21.41 -7.37 -31.33
CA PHE A 755 20.80 -8.66 -30.99
C PHE A 755 21.85 -9.78 -30.82
N GLY A 756 22.79 -9.90 -31.78
CA GLY A 756 23.85 -10.92 -31.73
C GLY A 756 24.80 -10.75 -30.55
N GLN A 757 25.15 -9.50 -30.20
CA GLN A 757 25.96 -9.22 -29.02
C GLN A 757 25.24 -9.63 -27.74
N LEU A 758 23.95 -9.29 -27.60
CA LEU A 758 23.16 -9.68 -26.43
C LEU A 758 23.09 -11.20 -26.31
N GLN A 759 22.79 -11.91 -27.41
CA GLN A 759 22.68 -13.36 -27.40
C GLN A 759 23.98 -14.04 -26.98
N SER A 760 25.13 -13.56 -27.49
CA SER A 760 26.45 -14.04 -27.09
C SER A 760 26.74 -13.78 -25.60
N ASN A 761 26.46 -12.58 -25.10
CA ASN A 761 26.66 -12.23 -23.70
C ASN A 761 25.74 -13.03 -22.76
N LEU A 762 24.47 -13.25 -23.13
CA LEU A 762 23.55 -14.11 -22.38
C LEU A 762 24.09 -15.54 -22.28
N HIS A 763 24.53 -16.11 -23.40
CA HIS A 763 25.11 -17.45 -23.41
C HIS A 763 26.34 -17.54 -22.49
N GLN A 764 27.27 -16.58 -22.59
CA GLN A 764 28.46 -16.55 -21.73
C GLN A 764 28.11 -16.37 -20.25
N PHE A 765 27.18 -15.46 -19.94
CA PHE A 765 26.72 -15.17 -18.58
C PHE A 765 26.17 -16.43 -17.90
N PHE A 766 25.20 -17.09 -18.53
CA PHE A 766 24.58 -18.29 -17.95
C PHE A 766 25.54 -19.49 -17.95
N LYS A 767 26.38 -19.67 -18.97
CA LYS A 767 27.39 -20.75 -19.01
C LYS A 767 28.39 -20.63 -17.85
N ARG A 768 28.88 -19.43 -17.56
CA ARG A 768 29.80 -19.18 -16.42
C ARG A 768 29.14 -19.50 -15.07
N ARG A 769 27.86 -19.15 -14.90
CA ARG A 769 27.11 -19.40 -13.65
C ARG A 769 26.77 -20.86 -13.44
N VAL A 770 26.32 -21.56 -14.49
CA VAL A 770 26.03 -23.00 -14.44
C VAL A 770 27.31 -23.82 -14.21
N SER A 771 28.44 -23.42 -14.80
CA SER A 771 29.73 -24.12 -14.64
C SER A 771 30.44 -23.79 -13.33
N GLY A 772 30.29 -22.57 -12.81
CA GLY A 772 30.89 -22.12 -11.55
C GLY A 772 30.24 -22.73 -10.30
N GLY A 773 28.97 -23.14 -10.38
CA GLY A 773 28.24 -23.81 -9.29
C GLY A 773 28.77 -25.21 -8.95
N LYS A 774 29.46 -25.89 -9.88
CA LYS A 774 30.03 -27.23 -9.65
C LYS A 774 31.42 -27.23 -8.99
N LYS A 775 32.11 -26.08 -8.89
CA LYS A 775 33.50 -26.00 -8.40
C LYS A 775 33.66 -25.40 -7.00
N ARG A 776 32.58 -25.11 -6.28
CA ARG A 776 32.63 -24.47 -4.95
C ARG A 776 32.31 -25.40 -3.76
N SER A 777 32.12 -26.69 -4.00
CA SER A 777 31.88 -27.70 -2.95
C SER A 777 33.10 -28.53 -2.56
N GLU A 778 34.26 -28.36 -3.22
CA GLU A 778 35.49 -29.05 -2.87
C GLU A 778 36.68 -28.10 -3.03
N GLN A 779 37.61 -28.14 -2.08
CA GLN A 779 38.83 -27.34 -1.94
C GLN A 779 38.68 -26.01 -1.18
N GLY A 780 38.66 -26.15 0.16
CA GLY A 780 39.43 -25.25 0.99
C GLY A 780 40.90 -25.61 0.83
N GLU A 781 41.67 -24.74 0.17
CA GLU A 781 43.13 -24.72 0.30
C GLU A 781 43.59 -23.28 0.48
N VAL A 782 44.28 -23.10 1.61
CA VAL A 782 45.03 -21.92 2.02
C VAL A 782 46.16 -21.71 1.03
N LEU A 783 46.25 -20.54 0.39
CA LEU A 783 47.50 -20.09 -0.23
C LEU A 783 47.69 -18.57 -0.07
N SER A 784 48.70 -18.30 0.74
CA SER A 784 49.43 -17.08 1.07
C SER A 784 49.59 -15.99 0.00
N SER A 785 49.42 -14.75 0.47
CA SER A 785 50.18 -13.52 0.17
C SER A 785 51.03 -13.42 -1.11
N SER A 786 50.65 -12.47 -1.99
CA SER A 786 51.64 -11.70 -2.77
C SER A 786 51.14 -10.27 -3.01
N SER A 787 52.05 -9.30 -2.79
CA SER A 787 51.98 -7.84 -2.81
C SER A 787 51.32 -7.16 -4.05
N PRO A 788 50.83 -5.90 -3.92
CA PRO A 788 50.08 -5.21 -4.98
C PRO A 788 51.01 -4.59 -6.03
N LYS A 789 50.74 -4.87 -7.32
CA LYS A 789 51.36 -4.17 -8.44
C LYS A 789 50.52 -2.93 -8.83
N LYS A 790 51.18 -1.77 -8.73
CA LYS A 790 50.99 -0.46 -9.39
C LYS A 790 49.66 -0.19 -10.12
N THR A 791 48.95 0.83 -9.64
CA THR A 791 47.88 1.55 -10.35
C THR A 791 48.42 2.28 -11.60
N PRO A 792 47.68 2.34 -12.71
CA PRO A 792 48.01 3.23 -13.82
C PRO A 792 47.60 4.67 -13.48
N LYS A 793 48.48 5.64 -13.76
CA LYS A 793 48.19 7.07 -13.68
C LYS A 793 47.17 7.46 -14.77
N LEU A 794 46.09 8.14 -14.39
CA LEU A 794 45.20 8.82 -15.34
C LEU A 794 45.94 9.97 -16.02
N SER A 795 45.57 10.25 -17.27
CA SER A 795 46.15 11.33 -18.06
C SER A 795 45.46 12.67 -17.73
N ALA A 796 46.19 13.78 -17.88
CA ALA A 796 45.71 15.13 -17.57
C ALA A 796 44.49 15.60 -18.40
N GLY A 797 44.04 14.82 -19.38
CA GLY A 797 42.79 15.07 -20.13
C GLY A 797 41.54 14.57 -19.41
N ASP A 798 41.67 13.62 -18.48
CA ASP A 798 40.52 12.97 -17.82
C ASP A 798 40.01 13.75 -16.59
N GLU A 799 40.82 14.65 -16.03
CA GLU A 799 40.40 15.52 -14.92
C GLU A 799 39.46 16.66 -15.37
N ALA A 800 39.62 17.15 -16.61
CA ALA A 800 38.79 18.25 -17.14
C ALA A 800 37.31 17.83 -17.33
N TYR A 801 37.05 16.55 -17.61
CA TYR A 801 35.70 16.03 -17.77
C TYR A 801 34.96 15.82 -16.43
N LEU A 802 35.71 15.56 -15.34
CA LEU A 802 35.14 15.35 -14.01
C LEU A 802 34.64 16.65 -13.36
N PHE A 803 35.30 17.78 -13.59
CA PHE A 803 34.88 19.07 -13.04
C PHE A 803 33.65 19.65 -13.75
N GLN A 804 33.48 19.40 -15.05
CA GLN A 804 32.32 19.86 -15.80
C GLN A 804 31.03 19.07 -15.47
N ALA A 805 31.17 17.82 -15.02
CA ALA A 805 30.05 17.00 -14.56
C ALA A 805 29.53 17.37 -13.15
N MET A 806 30.32 18.12 -12.37
CA MET A 806 29.99 18.48 -10.98
C MET A 806 29.52 19.94 -10.79
N GLY A 807 29.43 20.73 -11.86
CA GLY A 807 28.80 22.07 -11.82
C GLY A 807 29.50 23.08 -10.90
N MET A 808 30.81 22.95 -10.68
CA MET A 808 31.59 23.91 -9.90
C MET A 808 32.51 24.71 -10.82
N GLU A 809 32.46 26.05 -10.75
CA GLU A 809 33.39 26.91 -11.50
C GLU A 809 34.80 26.86 -10.89
N PRO A 810 35.86 26.89 -11.72
CA PRO A 810 37.23 26.87 -11.24
C PRO A 810 37.62 28.22 -10.63
N ILE A 811 38.14 28.18 -9.39
CA ILE A 811 38.70 29.33 -8.69
C ILE A 811 39.95 29.81 -9.43
N SER A 812 39.92 31.05 -9.92
CA SER A 812 41.05 31.70 -10.58
C SER A 812 42.18 31.98 -9.57
N LYS A 813 43.36 31.40 -9.82
CA LYS A 813 44.59 31.77 -9.10
C LYS A 813 45.18 33.02 -9.73
N SER A 814 45.38 34.04 -8.90
CA SER A 814 46.11 35.27 -9.22
C SER A 814 47.57 34.97 -9.55
N SER A 815 48.07 35.60 -10.61
CA SER A 815 49.46 35.59 -11.02
C SER A 815 50.30 36.51 -10.11
N HIS A 816 51.37 35.96 -9.53
CA HIS A 816 52.58 36.72 -9.21
C HIS A 816 53.63 36.31 -10.23
N GLY A 817 54.00 37.27 -11.09
CA GLY A 817 55.19 37.17 -11.92
C GLY A 817 56.40 37.65 -11.12
N ASN A 818 57.48 36.88 -11.17
CA ASN A 818 58.83 37.34 -10.83
C ASN A 818 59.64 37.45 -12.13
N GLY A 819 60.48 38.48 -12.13
CA GLY A 819 61.34 39.00 -13.20
C GLY A 819 62.06 38.03 -14.14
N ASP A 820 62.29 38.62 -15.32
CA ASP A 820 63.25 38.35 -16.40
C ASP A 820 62.92 37.27 -17.44
#